data_AF-A0A8D8WUB2-F1
#
_entry.id   AF-A0A8D8WUB2-F1
#
_cell.length_a   1.000
_cell.length_b   1.000
_cell.length_c   1.000
_cell.angle_alpha   90.00
_cell.angle_beta   90.00
_cell.angle_gamma   90.00
#
_symmetry.space_group_name_H-M   'P 1'
#
loop_
_entity.id
_entity.type
_entity.pdbx_description
1 polymer ?
#
loop_
_entity_poly.entity_id
_entity_poly.type
_entity_poly.pdbx_seq_one_letter_code
_entity_poly.pdbx_strand_id
1 'polypeptide(L)'
;MNTWQELLTDLTETGLVAGDVTRVKSLKEEDKVAYCLSNKHLRGILVDWIRDTIGLMSSGKSSSKSITFRQQGNDKFKNGDDSGAFEFYSKSILFAPPNSPEMALAYANRSATEFHLGHYEDCVADVDQALVHGYSDTGKYKLIARKGKCLMKLNKYINAIKLLNEALNLLEKLDKVPQSKRIALKQDIQEALSSSLKMCRLQEKSSALDLKEDVLTVERSEENNCVEAMSMQMSSTSSSVSSSVVSLPSLTSGESHILACASNKIKMQTSNVKGRHVIAVEDVHRGDTLFVEKPVAFVILPPCSFSHCNHCCTSISAPIPCNECILAVYCSEVCRSQAWSLYHRWECHGALHFLETVGIAHLALKLILISGTSERYNDVYHLETHLQDMRPEDLYQYVLTATLLTLYLEQFTDYLSSPSPSPPPHLDPSLPLTLDIGHRILRHIGQLICNGHAITKLGVTESTPSDPDGRNGEVVGHEQVRIATAIFPSASMMNHSCDPNIINSFSDQYLIVRAAKDIPSGTEVLNCYGPHFRRMRVADRKAALREQYHFVCVCAPCCSPNQTEYQERSYGLLCPQCEGPLLQQNEEEEGGRHVLTCGDCGHAQNGAKLIKMDLTAHALFKQGLSLVEKGDIGPGLNELLKCLDMRRKCLYKYNKDLLYTQDVLAKCHAMLGQYKESVQYIEQCLEGVEHIYGETSIELSNELNKLTDVMMSNVQGDPDSIDKEYINKIRHYVHTSREIVELHYGVWNNEYKAIVEKQDALEKLIKAKRKQ
;
A
#
# COMPACT_ATOMS: atom_id res chain seq x y z
N MET A 1 20.84 -24.64 -8.56
CA MET A 1 19.48 -25.14 -8.76
C MET A 1 18.73 -24.06 -9.51
N ASN A 2 18.04 -24.42 -10.59
CA ASN A 2 17.33 -23.44 -11.40
C ASN A 2 16.17 -22.85 -10.59
N THR A 3 15.97 -21.54 -10.69
CA THR A 3 14.76 -20.88 -10.19
C THR A 3 13.52 -21.47 -10.87
N TRP A 4 12.33 -21.25 -10.30
CA TRP A 4 11.09 -21.69 -10.96
C TRP A 4 10.98 -21.12 -12.38
N GLN A 5 11.34 -19.86 -12.58
CA GLN A 5 11.25 -19.20 -13.89
C GLN A 5 12.24 -19.80 -14.92
N GLU A 6 13.46 -20.14 -14.49
CA GLU A 6 14.44 -20.82 -15.35
C GLU A 6 13.93 -22.21 -15.75
N LEU A 7 13.48 -23.03 -14.78
CA LEU A 7 12.91 -24.35 -15.08
C LEU A 7 11.68 -24.25 -15.99
N LEU A 8 10.81 -23.28 -15.74
CA LEU A 8 9.60 -23.05 -16.53
C LEU A 8 9.93 -22.69 -17.98
N THR A 9 10.98 -21.88 -18.19
CA THR A 9 11.47 -21.53 -19.52
C THR A 9 12.02 -22.75 -20.24
N ASP A 10 12.90 -23.53 -19.59
CA ASP A 10 13.48 -24.76 -20.14
C ASP A 10 12.40 -25.78 -20.55
N LEU A 11 11.39 -25.98 -19.69
CA LEU A 11 10.28 -26.89 -19.94
C LEU A 11 9.37 -26.39 -21.08
N THR A 12 9.21 -25.09 -21.22
CA THR A 12 8.43 -24.49 -22.31
C THR A 12 9.14 -24.67 -23.65
N GLU A 13 10.44 -24.40 -23.71
CA GLU A 13 11.25 -24.63 -24.92
C GLU A 13 11.26 -26.11 -25.31
N THR A 14 11.43 -27.01 -24.34
CA THR A 14 11.36 -28.45 -24.56
C THR A 14 9.97 -28.86 -25.08
N GLY A 15 8.91 -28.33 -24.46
CA GLY A 15 7.53 -28.57 -24.88
C GLY A 15 7.22 -28.01 -26.29
N LEU A 16 7.86 -26.92 -26.69
CA LEU A 16 7.74 -26.37 -28.03
C LEU A 16 8.35 -27.32 -29.07
N VAL A 17 9.56 -27.83 -28.80
CA VAL A 17 10.25 -28.81 -29.66
C VAL A 17 9.47 -30.13 -29.75
N ALA A 18 8.88 -30.57 -28.64
CA ALA A 18 8.09 -31.81 -28.57
C ALA A 18 6.67 -31.68 -29.16
N GLY A 19 6.20 -30.46 -29.44
CA GLY A 19 4.83 -30.19 -29.90
C GLY A 19 3.77 -30.16 -28.78
N ASP A 20 4.18 -30.24 -27.52
CA ASP A 20 3.32 -30.21 -26.34
C ASP A 20 2.60 -28.87 -26.19
N VAL A 21 3.28 -27.75 -26.49
CA VAL A 21 2.69 -26.39 -26.42
C VAL A 21 1.45 -26.29 -27.31
N THR A 22 1.59 -26.68 -28.57
CA THR A 22 0.48 -26.69 -29.54
C THR A 22 -0.60 -27.69 -29.15
N ARG A 23 -0.20 -28.88 -28.66
CA ARG A 23 -1.15 -29.91 -28.22
C ARG A 23 -2.00 -29.40 -27.06
N VAL A 24 -1.39 -28.86 -26.01
CA VAL A 24 -2.08 -28.30 -24.84
C VAL A 24 -3.01 -27.18 -25.23
N LYS A 25 -2.64 -26.30 -26.17
CA LYS A 25 -3.54 -25.25 -26.66
C LYS A 25 -4.84 -25.82 -27.24
N SER A 26 -4.76 -26.93 -27.98
CA SER A 26 -5.91 -27.57 -28.64
C SER A 26 -6.84 -28.38 -27.71
N LEU A 27 -6.39 -28.75 -26.51
CA LEU A 27 -7.18 -29.54 -25.55
C LEU A 27 -8.29 -28.70 -24.90
N LYS A 28 -9.34 -29.36 -24.41
CA LYS A 28 -10.32 -28.73 -23.50
C LYS A 28 -9.64 -28.31 -22.20
N GLU A 29 -10.20 -27.31 -21.51
CA GLU A 29 -9.66 -26.76 -20.26
C GLU A 29 -9.44 -27.85 -19.19
N GLU A 30 -10.39 -28.78 -19.02
CA GLU A 30 -10.32 -29.90 -18.08
C GLU A 30 -9.19 -30.91 -18.38
N ASP A 31 -8.78 -31.04 -19.64
CA ASP A 31 -7.81 -32.03 -20.09
C ASP A 31 -6.36 -31.52 -20.06
N LYS A 32 -6.14 -30.19 -19.97
CA LYS A 32 -4.80 -29.58 -20.11
C LYS A 32 -3.83 -30.04 -19.03
N VAL A 33 -4.25 -30.03 -17.76
CA VAL A 33 -3.40 -30.47 -16.63
C VAL A 33 -3.26 -31.99 -16.62
N ALA A 34 -4.32 -32.72 -16.96
CA ALA A 34 -4.29 -34.18 -17.07
C ALA A 34 -3.25 -34.65 -18.10
N TYR A 35 -3.11 -33.94 -19.22
CA TYR A 35 -2.08 -34.19 -20.22
C TYR A 35 -0.67 -34.14 -19.61
N CYS A 36 -0.32 -33.05 -18.93
CA CYS A 36 0.99 -32.89 -18.30
C CYS A 36 1.23 -33.91 -17.17
N LEU A 37 0.22 -34.20 -16.35
CA LEU A 37 0.33 -35.21 -15.28
C LEU A 37 0.57 -36.63 -15.81
N SER A 38 0.09 -36.94 -17.02
CA SER A 38 0.32 -38.25 -17.66
C SER A 38 1.77 -38.47 -18.12
N ASN A 39 2.55 -37.39 -18.28
CA ASN A 39 3.95 -37.44 -18.65
C ASN A 39 4.83 -37.76 -17.44
N LYS A 40 5.28 -39.02 -17.33
CA LYS A 40 6.10 -39.51 -16.20
C LYS A 40 7.43 -38.76 -16.05
N HIS A 41 8.05 -38.36 -17.15
CA HIS A 41 9.34 -37.66 -17.10
C HIS A 41 9.17 -36.25 -16.55
N LEU A 42 8.20 -35.50 -17.09
CA LEU A 42 7.84 -34.17 -16.59
C LEU A 42 7.47 -34.21 -15.10
N ARG A 43 6.63 -35.17 -14.69
CA ARG A 43 6.26 -35.37 -13.30
C ARG A 43 7.49 -35.58 -12.40
N GLY A 44 8.45 -36.38 -12.85
CA GLY A 44 9.71 -36.61 -12.12
C GLY A 44 10.48 -35.30 -11.89
N ILE A 45 10.67 -34.52 -12.95
CA ILE A 45 11.36 -33.22 -12.89
C ILE A 45 10.69 -32.28 -11.88
N LEU A 46 9.36 -32.13 -11.97
CA LEU A 46 8.61 -31.23 -11.09
C LEU A 46 8.66 -31.68 -9.62
N VAL A 47 8.52 -32.99 -9.35
CA VAL A 47 8.57 -33.54 -7.99
C VAL A 47 9.96 -33.37 -7.38
N ASP A 48 11.02 -33.63 -8.14
CA ASP A 48 12.39 -33.46 -7.66
C ASP A 48 12.69 -31.98 -7.38
N TRP A 49 12.23 -31.07 -8.24
CA TRP A 49 12.34 -29.63 -8.01
C TRP A 49 11.61 -29.17 -6.74
N ILE A 50 10.39 -29.66 -6.48
CA ILE A 50 9.66 -29.36 -5.24
C ILE A 50 10.44 -29.87 -4.02
N ARG A 51 10.90 -31.13 -4.06
CA ARG A 51 11.62 -31.77 -2.97
C ARG A 51 12.89 -31.02 -2.61
N ASP A 52 13.69 -30.70 -3.61
CA ASP A 52 14.96 -29.99 -3.45
C ASP A 52 14.72 -28.59 -2.89
N THR A 53 13.71 -27.89 -3.38
CA THR A 53 13.37 -26.54 -2.89
C THR A 53 12.89 -26.56 -1.44
N ILE A 54 11.96 -27.46 -1.08
CA ILE A 54 11.49 -27.61 0.31
C ILE A 54 12.66 -28.00 1.23
N GLY A 55 13.53 -28.90 0.79
CA GLY A 55 14.68 -29.38 1.56
C GLY A 55 15.67 -28.25 1.91
N LEU A 56 16.01 -27.41 0.92
CA LEU A 56 16.92 -26.27 1.10
C LEU A 56 16.36 -25.19 2.04
N MET A 57 15.05 -24.97 2.00
CA MET A 57 14.38 -23.89 2.72
C MET A 57 13.81 -24.31 4.09
N SER A 58 14.09 -25.54 4.54
CA SER A 58 13.56 -26.15 5.77
C SER A 58 14.09 -25.54 7.09
N SER A 59 14.40 -24.24 7.12
CA SER A 59 14.73 -23.55 8.37
C SER A 59 13.45 -23.23 9.15
N GLY A 60 13.08 -24.14 10.05
CA GLY A 60 12.06 -23.92 11.07
C GLY A 60 12.57 -23.11 12.26
N LYS A 61 11.80 -23.15 13.35
CA LYS A 61 12.18 -22.52 14.62
C LYS A 61 13.48 -23.08 15.18
N SER A 62 14.26 -22.21 15.81
CA SER A 62 15.56 -22.54 16.37
C SER A 62 15.94 -21.61 17.50
N SER A 63 16.03 -22.14 18.73
CA SER A 63 16.50 -21.38 19.90
C SER A 63 17.91 -20.83 19.67
N SER A 64 18.81 -21.60 19.08
CA SER A 64 20.20 -21.17 18.83
C SER A 64 20.24 -19.97 17.89
N LYS A 65 19.55 -20.03 16.73
CA LYS A 65 19.48 -18.90 15.79
C LYS A 65 18.81 -17.68 16.42
N SER A 66 17.71 -17.88 17.16
CA SER A 66 17.02 -16.80 17.87
C SER A 66 17.96 -16.08 18.86
N ILE A 67 18.75 -16.83 19.64
CA ILE A 67 19.75 -16.28 20.57
C ILE A 67 20.85 -15.52 19.81
N THR A 68 21.38 -16.08 18.73
CA THR A 68 22.42 -15.43 17.91
C THR A 68 21.94 -14.09 17.36
N PHE A 69 20.74 -14.04 16.76
CA PHE A 69 20.18 -12.79 16.26
C PHE A 69 19.91 -11.78 17.39
N ARG A 70 19.44 -12.24 18.56
CA ARG A 70 19.27 -11.36 19.71
C ARG A 70 20.60 -10.78 20.21
N GLN A 71 21.69 -11.56 20.18
CA GLN A 71 23.02 -11.07 20.55
C GLN A 71 23.52 -10.02 19.56
N GLN A 72 23.37 -10.26 18.26
CA GLN A 72 23.69 -9.28 17.22
C GLN A 72 22.88 -7.98 17.41
N GLY A 73 21.58 -8.09 17.72
CA GLY A 73 20.74 -6.94 18.05
C GLY A 73 21.22 -6.20 19.31
N ASN A 74 21.66 -6.91 20.35
CA ASN A 74 22.23 -6.27 21.55
C ASN A 74 23.50 -5.48 21.23
N ASP A 75 24.34 -5.98 20.34
CA ASP A 75 25.60 -5.32 19.97
C ASP A 75 25.33 -4.08 19.13
N LYS A 76 24.36 -4.15 18.20
CA LYS A 76 23.87 -2.96 17.46
C LYS A 76 23.29 -1.90 18.39
N PHE A 77 22.42 -2.30 19.32
CA PHE A 77 21.79 -1.39 20.27
C PHE A 77 22.81 -0.69 21.17
N LYS A 78 23.84 -1.40 21.67
CA LYS A 78 24.92 -0.79 22.45
C LYS A 78 25.74 0.22 21.66
N ASN A 79 25.84 0.04 20.35
CA ASN A 79 26.56 0.94 19.45
C ASN A 79 25.70 2.12 18.97
N GLY A 80 24.45 2.23 19.41
CA GLY A 80 23.51 3.28 18.99
C GLY A 80 22.89 3.07 17.60
N ASP A 81 23.08 1.90 17.00
CA ASP A 81 22.42 1.51 15.74
C ASP A 81 21.06 0.87 16.05
N ASP A 82 20.07 1.72 16.36
CA ASP A 82 18.72 1.29 16.71
C ASP A 82 18.02 0.60 15.53
N SER A 83 18.18 1.08 14.29
CA SER A 83 17.59 0.44 13.10
C SER A 83 18.12 -0.98 12.88
N GLY A 84 19.45 -1.17 12.97
CA GLY A 84 20.06 -2.50 12.89
C GLY A 84 19.66 -3.40 14.07
N ALA A 85 19.51 -2.83 15.27
CA ALA A 85 19.02 -3.59 16.42
C ALA A 85 17.59 -4.09 16.23
N PHE A 86 16.70 -3.23 15.71
CA PHE A 86 15.31 -3.58 15.41
C PHE A 86 15.21 -4.74 14.41
N GLU A 87 16.00 -4.70 13.34
CA GLU A 87 16.03 -5.76 12.32
C GLU A 87 16.44 -7.10 12.93
N PHE A 88 17.51 -7.13 13.72
CA PHE A 88 18.01 -8.37 14.33
C PHE A 88 17.09 -8.90 15.44
N TYR A 89 16.46 -8.04 16.25
CA TYR A 89 15.46 -8.50 17.21
C TYR A 89 14.21 -9.05 16.51
N SER A 90 13.79 -8.46 15.39
CA SER A 90 12.69 -8.99 14.58
C SER A 90 13.03 -10.38 14.02
N LYS A 91 14.24 -10.58 13.49
CA LYS A 91 14.71 -11.94 13.11
C LYS A 91 14.71 -12.89 14.30
N SER A 92 15.14 -12.43 15.48
CA SER A 92 15.13 -13.25 16.70
C SER A 92 13.72 -13.75 17.07
N ILE A 93 12.69 -12.90 16.92
CA ILE A 93 11.28 -13.27 17.15
C ILE A 93 10.84 -14.34 16.15
N LEU A 94 11.15 -14.17 14.85
CA LEU A 94 10.75 -15.13 13.81
C LEU A 94 11.32 -16.53 14.04
N PHE A 95 12.57 -16.63 14.50
CA PHE A 95 13.24 -17.91 14.77
C PHE A 95 12.92 -18.51 16.15
N ALA A 96 12.36 -17.74 17.08
CA ALA A 96 12.13 -18.24 18.44
C ALA A 96 11.09 -19.38 18.44
N PRO A 97 11.34 -20.50 19.14
CA PRO A 97 10.30 -21.50 19.36
C PRO A 97 9.09 -20.89 20.09
N PRO A 98 7.88 -21.43 19.84
CA PRO A 98 6.69 -20.87 20.45
C PRO A 98 6.71 -21.03 21.98
N ASN A 99 6.23 -20.01 22.68
CA ASN A 99 6.18 -19.96 24.15
C ASN A 99 7.54 -20.14 24.84
N SER A 100 8.63 -19.75 24.17
CA SER A 100 9.98 -19.89 24.72
C SER A 100 10.48 -18.62 25.41
N PRO A 101 11.44 -18.72 26.35
CA PRO A 101 12.09 -17.57 26.95
C PRO A 101 12.78 -16.67 25.92
N GLU A 102 13.30 -17.25 24.84
CA GLU A 102 13.93 -16.50 23.75
C GLU A 102 12.94 -15.54 23.10
N MET A 103 11.71 -15.99 22.87
CA MET A 103 10.64 -15.16 22.29
C MET A 103 10.32 -13.96 23.19
N ALA A 104 10.11 -14.20 24.49
CA ALA A 104 9.84 -13.13 25.46
C ALA A 104 11.00 -12.12 25.54
N LEU A 105 12.25 -12.60 25.54
CA LEU A 105 13.44 -11.76 25.56
C LEU A 105 13.59 -10.94 24.26
N ALA A 106 13.26 -11.51 23.10
CA ALA A 106 13.36 -10.83 21.83
C ALA A 106 12.38 -9.64 21.72
N TYR A 107 11.10 -9.83 22.08
CA TYR A 107 10.13 -8.74 22.16
C TYR A 107 10.51 -7.67 23.21
N ALA A 108 11.00 -8.08 24.37
CA ALA A 108 11.45 -7.16 25.41
C ALA A 108 12.63 -6.29 24.98
N ASN A 109 13.52 -6.84 24.15
CA ASN A 109 14.63 -6.10 23.58
C ASN A 109 14.19 -5.20 22.42
N ARG A 110 13.32 -5.71 21.52
CA ARG A 110 12.77 -4.92 20.41
C ARG A 110 11.98 -3.71 20.89
N SER A 111 11.15 -3.85 21.91
CA SER A 111 10.47 -2.70 22.55
C SER A 111 11.44 -1.66 23.12
N ALA A 112 12.66 -2.02 23.50
CA ALA A 112 13.65 -1.03 23.95
C ALA A 112 14.09 -0.12 22.80
N THR A 113 14.34 -0.73 21.64
CA THR A 113 14.68 -0.04 20.39
C THR A 113 13.52 0.81 19.90
N GLU A 114 12.30 0.29 19.87
CA GLU A 114 11.11 1.06 19.46
C GLU A 114 10.89 2.30 20.33
N PHE A 115 11.15 2.19 21.64
CA PHE A 115 11.08 3.32 22.54
C PHE A 115 12.12 4.40 22.22
N HIS A 116 13.34 4.02 21.82
CA HIS A 116 14.38 4.97 21.39
C HIS A 116 14.03 5.64 20.06
N LEU A 117 13.45 4.88 19.12
CA LEU A 117 12.99 5.39 17.82
C LEU A 117 11.72 6.27 17.92
N GLY A 118 11.05 6.27 19.07
CA GLY A 118 9.83 7.05 19.29
C GLY A 118 8.55 6.36 18.80
N HIS A 119 8.62 5.09 18.41
CA HIS A 119 7.48 4.27 17.99
C HIS A 119 6.74 3.75 19.24
N TYR A 120 6.02 4.64 19.92
CA TYR A 120 5.47 4.36 21.24
C TYR A 120 4.33 3.34 21.22
N GLU A 121 3.47 3.33 20.20
CA GLU A 121 2.42 2.32 20.01
C GLU A 121 3.03 0.93 19.81
N ASP A 122 4.02 0.81 18.93
CA ASP A 122 4.68 -0.46 18.61
C ASP A 122 5.46 -1.00 19.81
N CYS A 123 6.13 -0.10 20.55
CA CYS A 123 6.76 -0.44 21.81
C CYS A 123 5.76 -1.01 22.83
N VAL A 124 4.54 -0.47 22.93
CA VAL A 124 3.51 -0.98 23.84
C VAL A 124 3.09 -2.39 23.42
N ALA A 125 2.89 -2.62 22.13
CA ALA A 125 2.50 -3.92 21.59
C ALA A 125 3.57 -4.99 21.86
N ASP A 126 4.85 -4.66 21.68
CA ASP A 126 5.97 -5.57 21.97
C ASP A 126 6.11 -5.88 23.45
N VAL A 127 5.89 -4.89 24.33
CA VAL A 127 5.86 -5.14 25.78
C VAL A 127 4.78 -6.15 26.12
N ASP A 128 3.59 -6.01 25.53
CA ASP A 128 2.48 -6.93 25.78
C ASP A 128 2.79 -8.35 25.30
N GLN A 129 3.40 -8.50 24.12
CA GLN A 129 3.87 -9.81 23.65
C GLN A 129 4.93 -10.43 24.57
N ALA A 130 5.90 -9.64 25.03
CA ALA A 130 6.92 -10.13 25.95
C ALA A 130 6.31 -10.68 27.26
N LEU A 131 5.31 -9.97 27.81
CA LEU A 131 4.62 -10.39 29.03
C LEU A 131 3.76 -11.65 28.81
N VAL A 132 3.07 -11.76 27.67
CA VAL A 132 2.29 -12.95 27.30
C VAL A 132 3.18 -14.20 27.22
N HIS A 133 4.40 -14.08 26.72
CA HIS A 133 5.35 -15.20 26.60
C HIS A 133 6.16 -15.48 27.89
N GLY A 134 5.74 -14.93 29.04
CA GLY A 134 6.33 -15.30 30.33
C GLY A 134 7.67 -14.64 30.63
N TYR A 135 7.85 -13.37 30.22
CA TYR A 135 9.04 -12.60 30.60
C TYR A 135 9.27 -12.61 32.13
N SER A 136 10.52 -12.78 32.56
CA SER A 136 10.89 -12.97 33.96
C SER A 136 10.36 -11.88 34.90
N ASP A 137 9.79 -12.28 36.03
CA ASP A 137 9.31 -11.38 37.09
C ASP A 137 10.41 -10.45 37.61
N THR A 138 11.67 -10.88 37.58
CA THR A 138 12.81 -10.07 38.02
C THR A 138 13.08 -8.85 37.11
N GLY A 139 12.62 -8.90 35.86
CA GLY A 139 12.77 -7.80 34.90
C GLY A 139 11.46 -7.10 34.54
N LYS A 140 10.31 -7.63 34.99
CA LYS A 140 8.96 -7.16 34.60
C LYS A 140 8.75 -5.66 34.83
N TYR A 141 9.25 -5.13 35.95
CA TYR A 141 9.14 -3.70 36.27
C TYR A 141 9.69 -2.79 35.16
N LYS A 142 10.73 -3.23 34.42
CA LYS A 142 11.34 -2.45 33.34
C LYS A 142 10.38 -2.30 32.16
N LEU A 143 9.70 -3.38 31.78
CA LEU A 143 8.74 -3.37 30.69
C LEU A 143 7.50 -2.55 31.04
N ILE A 144 6.98 -2.73 32.26
CA ILE A 144 5.84 -1.95 32.75
C ILE A 144 6.18 -0.45 32.82
N ALA A 145 7.37 -0.10 33.32
CA ALA A 145 7.84 1.29 33.32
C ALA A 145 7.95 1.86 31.91
N ARG A 146 8.54 1.11 30.96
CA ARG A 146 8.63 1.53 29.55
C ARG A 146 7.25 1.74 28.94
N LYS A 147 6.33 0.79 29.11
CA LYS A 147 4.93 0.92 28.65
C LYS A 147 4.24 2.14 29.24
N GLY A 148 4.42 2.41 30.53
CA GLY A 148 3.90 3.63 31.18
C GLY A 148 4.45 4.91 30.56
N LYS A 149 5.75 4.96 30.26
CA LYS A 149 6.38 6.11 29.58
C LYS A 149 5.88 6.29 28.14
N CYS A 150 5.67 5.20 27.40
CA CYS A 150 5.05 5.26 26.07
C CYS A 150 3.66 5.89 26.16
N LEU A 151 2.80 5.42 27.08
CA LEU A 151 1.46 5.97 27.25
C LEU A 151 1.47 7.46 27.65
N MET A 152 2.47 7.91 28.41
CA MET A 152 2.67 9.33 28.70
C MET A 152 2.96 10.11 27.40
N LYS A 153 3.84 9.59 26.54
CA LYS A 153 4.17 10.22 25.24
C LYS A 153 2.99 10.21 24.27
N LEU A 154 2.11 9.22 24.37
CA LEU A 154 0.86 9.11 23.61
C LEU A 154 -0.31 9.90 24.22
N ASN A 155 -0.05 10.77 25.19
CA ASN A 155 -1.05 11.58 25.88
C ASN A 155 -2.16 10.76 26.61
N LYS A 156 -1.92 9.47 26.88
CA LYS A 156 -2.79 8.58 27.64
C LYS A 156 -2.42 8.60 29.12
N TYR A 157 -2.45 9.79 29.74
CA TYR A 157 -1.83 10.04 31.05
C TYR A 157 -2.42 9.20 32.19
N ILE A 158 -3.73 8.97 32.22
CA ILE A 158 -4.38 8.16 33.28
C ILE A 158 -3.81 6.74 33.30
N ASN A 159 -3.68 6.12 32.12
CA ASN A 159 -3.14 4.77 32.00
C ASN A 159 -1.62 4.76 32.26
N ALA A 160 -0.90 5.81 31.86
CA ALA A 160 0.52 5.99 32.18
C ALA A 160 0.74 6.00 33.71
N ILE A 161 -0.05 6.79 34.45
CA ILE A 161 0.03 6.91 35.91
C ILE A 161 -0.17 5.54 36.58
N LYS A 162 -1.18 4.77 36.16
CA LYS A 162 -1.46 3.43 36.70
C LYS A 162 -0.26 2.50 36.52
N LEU A 163 0.29 2.41 35.31
CA LEU A 163 1.42 1.52 35.01
C LEU A 163 2.72 1.98 35.69
N LEU A 164 2.99 3.28 35.78
CA LEU A 164 4.18 3.80 36.45
C LEU A 164 4.15 3.50 37.95
N ASN A 165 2.98 3.60 38.60
CA ASN A 165 2.81 3.18 39.99
C ASN A 165 2.99 1.66 40.17
N GLU A 166 2.45 0.86 39.26
CA GLU A 166 2.67 -0.59 39.26
C GLU A 166 4.16 -0.93 39.14
N ALA A 167 4.89 -0.27 38.25
CA ALA A 167 6.32 -0.46 38.07
C ALA A 167 7.12 -0.13 39.35
N LEU A 168 6.75 0.94 40.07
CA LEU A 168 7.35 1.28 41.37
C LEU A 168 7.12 0.18 42.41
N ASN A 169 5.87 -0.30 42.52
CA ASN A 169 5.53 -1.38 43.45
C ASN A 169 6.29 -2.67 43.15
N LEU A 170 6.46 -3.01 41.87
CA LEU A 170 7.25 -4.18 41.46
C LEU A 170 8.73 -4.00 41.79
N LEU A 171 9.29 -2.80 41.56
CA LEU A 171 10.70 -2.49 41.86
C LEU A 171 11.01 -2.57 43.36
N GLU A 172 10.07 -2.17 44.23
CA GLU A 172 10.23 -2.20 45.68
C GLU A 172 10.24 -3.63 46.24
N LYS A 173 9.49 -4.54 45.64
CA LYS A 173 9.42 -5.96 46.06
C LYS A 173 10.63 -6.81 45.64
N LEU A 174 11.55 -6.27 44.83
CA LEU A 174 12.67 -7.04 44.29
C LEU A 174 13.94 -6.88 45.13
N ASP A 175 14.30 -7.90 45.90
CA ASP A 175 15.50 -7.88 46.76
C ASP A 175 16.82 -7.84 45.97
N LYS A 176 16.85 -8.41 44.76
CA LYS A 176 18.07 -8.67 43.98
C LYS A 176 18.61 -7.50 43.14
N VAL A 177 18.02 -6.30 43.23
CA VAL A 177 18.48 -5.12 42.46
C VAL A 177 19.49 -4.31 43.30
N PRO A 178 20.71 -3.99 42.78
CA PRO A 178 21.67 -3.16 43.50
C PRO A 178 21.07 -1.82 43.91
N GLN A 179 21.31 -1.39 45.15
CA GLN A 179 20.66 -0.22 45.75
C GLN A 179 20.87 1.07 44.93
N SER A 180 22.06 1.30 44.40
CA SER A 180 22.36 2.46 43.54
C SER A 180 21.53 2.47 42.26
N LYS A 181 21.38 1.31 41.60
CA LYS A 181 20.53 1.16 40.41
C LYS A 181 19.04 1.32 40.76
N ARG A 182 18.60 0.79 41.91
CA ARG A 182 17.21 0.91 42.37
C ARG A 182 16.82 2.38 42.57
N ILE A 183 17.69 3.19 43.18
CA ILE A 183 17.46 4.62 43.39
C ILE A 183 17.30 5.35 42.06
N ALA A 184 18.24 5.15 41.12
CA ALA A 184 18.18 5.80 39.80
C ALA A 184 16.90 5.44 39.02
N LEU A 185 16.53 4.16 39.00
CA LEU A 185 15.30 3.69 38.35
C LEU A 185 14.04 4.27 39.01
N LYS A 186 14.02 4.34 40.35
CA LYS A 186 12.90 4.91 41.09
C LYS A 186 12.71 6.40 40.75
N GLN A 187 13.81 7.16 40.71
CA GLN A 187 13.78 8.57 40.34
C GLN A 187 13.25 8.78 38.92
N ASP A 188 13.78 8.05 37.95
CA ASP A 188 13.35 8.12 36.54
C ASP A 188 11.86 7.78 36.34
N ILE A 189 11.32 6.77 37.06
CA ILE A 189 9.89 6.47 37.02
C ILE A 189 9.06 7.58 37.70
N GLN A 190 9.54 8.15 38.81
CA GLN A 190 8.86 9.23 39.52
C GLN A 190 8.81 10.54 38.71
N GLU A 191 9.85 10.84 37.93
CA GLU A 191 9.88 11.99 36.99
C GLU A 191 8.82 11.84 35.89
N ALA A 192 8.71 10.65 35.29
CA ALA A 192 7.64 10.36 34.31
C ALA A 192 6.24 10.44 34.94
N LEU A 193 6.08 9.95 36.18
CA LEU A 193 4.81 9.98 36.91
C LEU A 193 4.37 11.41 37.22
N SER A 194 5.27 12.23 37.75
CA SER A 194 5.00 13.65 38.04
C SER A 194 4.66 14.44 36.78
N SER A 195 5.35 14.17 35.67
CA SER A 195 5.05 14.76 34.36
C SER A 195 3.65 14.36 33.87
N SER A 196 3.30 13.08 33.96
CA SER A 196 1.97 12.57 33.58
C SER A 196 0.85 13.20 34.42
N LEU A 197 1.05 13.32 35.74
CA LEU A 197 0.10 13.97 36.66
C LEU A 197 -0.10 15.45 36.32
N LYS A 198 0.98 16.17 36.01
CA LYS A 198 0.92 17.58 35.61
C LYS A 198 0.10 17.75 34.33
N MET A 199 0.36 16.91 33.31
CA MET A 199 -0.34 17.00 32.02
C MET A 199 -1.82 16.60 32.12
N CYS A 200 -2.15 15.57 32.92
CA CYS A 200 -3.54 15.17 33.19
C CYS A 200 -4.36 16.34 33.75
N ARG A 201 -3.82 17.06 34.73
CA ARG A 201 -4.46 18.26 35.31
C ARG A 201 -4.64 19.40 34.31
N LEU A 202 -3.78 19.51 33.30
CA LEU A 202 -3.90 20.54 32.25
C LEU A 202 -5.00 20.20 31.25
N GLN A 203 -5.15 18.93 30.87
CA GLN A 203 -6.24 18.47 30.01
C GLN A 203 -7.61 18.66 30.67
N GLU A 204 -7.75 18.36 31.96
CA GLU A 204 -8.99 18.60 32.72
C GLU A 204 -9.37 20.08 32.75
N LYS A 205 -8.38 20.98 32.84
CA LYS A 205 -8.63 22.44 32.79
C LYS A 205 -9.04 22.91 31.40
N SER A 206 -8.51 22.32 30.32
CA SER A 206 -8.91 22.71 28.96
C SER A 206 -10.29 22.19 28.61
N SER A 207 -10.63 20.94 28.97
CA SER A 207 -11.98 20.41 28.77
C SER A 207 -13.03 21.14 29.63
N ALA A 208 -12.66 21.59 30.84
CA ALA A 208 -13.51 22.47 31.66
C ALA A 208 -13.61 23.92 31.14
N LEU A 209 -12.72 24.35 30.24
CA LEU A 209 -12.80 25.64 29.53
C LEU A 209 -13.66 25.52 28.27
N ASP A 210 -13.60 24.39 27.55
CA ASP A 210 -14.46 24.12 26.38
C ASP A 210 -15.92 23.87 26.80
N LEU A 211 -16.17 23.35 28.02
CA LEU A 211 -17.51 23.23 28.61
C LEU A 211 -18.06 24.55 29.17
N LYS A 212 -17.31 25.66 29.16
CA LYS A 212 -17.78 26.97 29.64
C LYS A 212 -18.41 27.86 28.55
N GLU A 213 -18.41 27.43 27.29
CA GLU A 213 -19.16 28.12 26.23
C GLU A 213 -20.62 27.64 26.09
N ASP A 214 -21.01 26.56 26.75
CA ASP A 214 -22.41 26.15 26.87
C ASP A 214 -22.79 25.98 28.36
N VAL A 215 -23.80 26.74 28.78
CA VAL A 215 -24.51 26.69 30.07
C VAL A 215 -23.98 27.66 31.15
N LEU A 216 -24.65 28.81 31.20
CA LEU A 216 -24.74 29.68 32.38
C LEU A 216 -25.50 29.00 33.53
N THR A 217 -25.05 29.30 34.75
CA THR A 217 -25.69 29.13 36.09
C THR A 217 -25.32 27.88 36.91
N VAL A 218 -24.46 28.09 37.93
CA VAL A 218 -24.75 28.07 39.39
C VAL A 218 -23.44 27.76 40.15
N GLU A 219 -23.15 28.57 41.17
CA GLU A 219 -21.90 28.60 41.94
C GLU A 219 -21.77 27.53 43.04
N ARG A 220 -20.49 27.27 43.40
CA ARG A 220 -19.92 26.91 44.72
C ARG A 220 -20.45 25.65 45.43
N SER A 221 -19.61 24.62 45.54
CA SER A 221 -18.61 24.43 46.62
C SER A 221 -18.24 22.96 46.79
N GLU A 222 -16.95 22.71 47.06
CA GLU A 222 -16.37 21.68 47.95
C GLU A 222 -15.24 20.85 47.32
N GLU A 223 -14.05 21.13 47.85
CA GLU A 223 -12.83 20.34 47.75
C GLU A 223 -12.98 19.04 48.57
N ASN A 224 -12.28 17.99 48.14
CA ASN A 224 -12.15 16.64 48.74
C ASN A 224 -13.24 15.61 48.39
N ASN A 225 -13.08 14.94 47.23
CA ASN A 225 -13.18 13.47 47.12
C ASN A 225 -13.05 13.03 45.65
N CYS A 226 -11.87 12.62 45.19
CA CYS A 226 -11.73 12.03 43.85
C CYS A 226 -10.80 10.80 43.78
N VAL A 227 -10.29 10.28 44.91
CA VAL A 227 -9.42 9.08 44.88
C VAL A 227 -10.21 7.79 45.17
N GLU A 228 -11.33 7.85 45.89
CA GLU A 228 -12.06 6.65 46.30
C GLU A 228 -13.24 6.27 45.37
N ALA A 229 -13.84 7.21 44.64
CA ALA A 229 -15.03 6.97 43.82
C ALA A 229 -14.77 6.18 42.51
N MET A 230 -13.51 6.03 42.07
CA MET A 230 -13.17 5.34 40.81
C MET A 230 -12.87 3.83 40.97
N SER A 231 -13.11 3.26 42.16
CA SER A 231 -12.79 1.86 42.46
C SER A 231 -13.93 0.86 42.22
N MET A 232 -15.16 1.30 41.87
CA MET A 232 -16.33 0.41 41.77
C MET A 232 -16.91 0.17 40.36
N GLN A 233 -16.19 0.46 39.28
CA GLN A 233 -16.54 -0.03 37.95
C GLN A 233 -15.34 -0.70 37.30
N MET A 234 -15.42 -2.03 37.19
CA MET A 234 -14.74 -2.95 36.25
C MET A 234 -14.35 -4.26 36.96
N SER A 235 -15.36 -5.08 37.27
CA SER A 235 -15.20 -6.52 37.48
C SER A 235 -15.82 -7.28 36.31
N SER A 236 -15.36 -7.04 35.09
CA SER A 236 -15.53 -7.92 33.91
C SER A 236 -15.06 -7.22 32.63
N THR A 237 -13.76 -7.24 32.35
CA THR A 237 -13.28 -7.04 30.98
C THR A 237 -12.13 -7.99 30.73
N SER A 238 -12.45 -9.09 30.05
CA SER A 238 -11.51 -9.79 29.18
C SER A 238 -10.78 -8.76 28.32
N SER A 239 -9.46 -8.84 28.30
CA SER A 239 -8.57 -7.99 27.52
C SER A 239 -8.79 -8.18 26.02
N SER A 240 -9.75 -7.47 25.45
CA SER A 240 -9.75 -7.13 24.03
C SER A 240 -8.86 -5.90 23.87
N VAL A 241 -7.66 -6.11 23.32
CA VAL A 241 -6.83 -5.03 22.79
C VAL A 241 -7.70 -4.29 21.77
N SER A 242 -8.09 -3.06 22.07
CA SER A 242 -8.78 -2.21 21.10
C SER A 242 -7.77 -1.82 20.03
N SER A 243 -7.68 -2.61 18.95
CA SER A 243 -7.33 -2.02 17.67
C SER A 243 -8.34 -0.91 17.43
N SER A 244 -7.87 0.27 17.04
CA SER A 244 -8.75 1.32 16.54
C SER A 244 -9.46 0.75 15.31
N VAL A 245 -10.67 0.22 15.49
CA VAL A 245 -11.47 -0.31 14.40
C VAL A 245 -11.75 0.86 13.47
N VAL A 246 -11.07 0.90 12.34
CA VAL A 246 -11.36 1.87 11.28
C VAL A 246 -12.78 1.56 10.82
N SER A 247 -13.71 2.48 11.05
CA SER A 247 -15.08 2.34 10.59
C SER A 247 -15.08 2.43 9.07
N LEU A 248 -15.43 1.33 8.39
CA LEU A 248 -15.64 1.32 6.95
C LEU A 248 -16.82 2.23 6.58
N PRO A 249 -16.81 2.85 5.38
CA PRO A 249 -17.94 3.62 4.91
C PRO A 249 -19.17 2.74 4.73
N SER A 250 -20.36 3.33 4.89
CA SER A 250 -21.61 2.70 4.48
C SER A 250 -21.80 2.82 2.96
N LEU A 251 -22.48 1.82 2.39
CA LEU A 251 -22.96 1.87 1.01
C LEU A 251 -24.05 2.93 0.89
N THR A 252 -23.94 3.82 -0.11
CA THR A 252 -25.00 4.79 -0.39
C THR A 252 -26.26 4.03 -0.79
N SER A 253 -27.44 4.46 -0.32
CA SER A 253 -28.73 3.76 -0.55
C SER A 253 -28.79 2.31 -0.01
N GLY A 254 -27.87 1.90 0.86
CA GLY A 254 -27.82 0.56 1.45
C GLY A 254 -27.33 -0.53 0.49
N GLU A 255 -27.13 -1.73 1.00
CA GLU A 255 -26.63 -2.88 0.23
C GLU A 255 -27.71 -3.47 -0.69
N SER A 256 -27.29 -3.86 -1.90
CA SER A 256 -28.09 -4.53 -2.90
C SER A 256 -28.37 -5.97 -2.51
N HIS A 257 -29.63 -6.39 -2.61
CA HIS A 257 -30.03 -7.78 -2.41
C HIS A 257 -29.61 -8.71 -3.56
N ILE A 258 -29.15 -8.16 -4.69
CA ILE A 258 -28.83 -8.91 -5.91
C ILE A 258 -27.33 -8.95 -6.17
N LEU A 259 -26.65 -7.81 -6.01
CA LEU A 259 -25.21 -7.69 -6.22
C LEU A 259 -24.52 -7.51 -4.87
N ALA A 260 -23.91 -8.58 -4.35
CA ALA A 260 -23.25 -8.58 -3.05
C ALA A 260 -22.22 -7.45 -2.94
N CYS A 261 -22.14 -6.81 -1.77
CA CYS A 261 -21.22 -5.72 -1.46
C CYS A 261 -21.43 -4.42 -2.25
N ALA A 262 -22.50 -4.32 -3.05
CA ALA A 262 -22.80 -3.17 -3.89
C ALA A 262 -23.96 -2.33 -3.35
N SER A 263 -24.00 -1.06 -3.71
CA SER A 263 -25.09 -0.13 -3.43
C SER A 263 -26.37 -0.48 -4.20
N ASN A 264 -27.55 -0.22 -3.63
CA ASN A 264 -28.84 -0.28 -4.35
C ASN A 264 -28.94 0.69 -5.55
N LYS A 265 -28.02 1.66 -5.66
CA LYS A 265 -27.96 2.57 -6.81
C LYS A 265 -27.48 1.93 -8.10
N ILE A 266 -26.90 0.72 -8.01
CA ILE A 266 -26.28 0.04 -9.15
C ILE A 266 -26.77 -1.40 -9.26
N LYS A 267 -26.74 -1.95 -10.48
CA LYS A 267 -27.05 -3.36 -10.72
C LYS A 267 -26.15 -3.94 -11.81
N MET A 268 -25.98 -5.25 -11.77
CA MET A 268 -25.35 -6.00 -12.87
C MET A 268 -26.39 -6.34 -13.94
N GLN A 269 -25.99 -6.22 -15.21
CA GLN A 269 -26.76 -6.64 -16.38
C GLN A 269 -25.83 -7.35 -17.38
N THR A 270 -26.39 -8.17 -18.27
CA THR A 270 -25.66 -8.83 -19.35
C THR A 270 -26.07 -8.26 -20.72
N SER A 271 -25.12 -8.11 -21.63
CA SER A 271 -25.36 -7.79 -23.04
C SER A 271 -24.45 -8.60 -23.96
N ASN A 272 -24.80 -8.73 -25.24
CA ASN A 272 -23.99 -9.45 -26.23
C ASN A 272 -22.66 -8.77 -26.54
N VAL A 273 -22.56 -7.44 -26.32
CA VAL A 273 -21.37 -6.65 -26.68
C VAL A 273 -20.43 -6.49 -25.49
N LYS A 274 -20.99 -6.27 -24.29
CA LYS A 274 -20.21 -5.95 -23.08
C LYS A 274 -20.08 -7.10 -22.09
N GLY A 275 -20.72 -8.24 -22.37
CA GLY A 275 -20.86 -9.30 -21.39
C GLY A 275 -21.62 -8.81 -20.15
N ARG A 276 -21.17 -9.25 -18.97
CA ARG A 276 -21.64 -8.75 -17.67
C ARG A 276 -21.06 -7.35 -17.44
N HIS A 277 -21.90 -6.42 -17.00
CA HIS A 277 -21.51 -5.04 -16.74
C HIS A 277 -22.40 -4.41 -15.67
N VAL A 278 -21.92 -3.34 -15.03
CA VAL A 278 -22.63 -2.63 -13.97
C VAL A 278 -23.22 -1.32 -14.50
N ILE A 279 -24.48 -1.05 -14.21
CA ILE A 279 -25.16 0.20 -14.59
C ILE A 279 -25.78 0.88 -13.36
N ALA A 280 -25.89 2.21 -13.42
CA ALA A 280 -26.67 2.99 -12.48
C ALA A 280 -28.17 2.77 -12.72
N VAL A 281 -28.94 2.51 -11.66
CA VAL A 281 -30.42 2.40 -11.73
C VAL A 281 -31.13 3.70 -11.37
N GLU A 282 -30.44 4.57 -10.65
CA GLU A 282 -30.82 5.94 -10.34
C GLU A 282 -29.58 6.84 -10.45
N ASP A 283 -29.74 8.15 -10.31
CA ASP A 283 -28.60 9.06 -10.39
C ASP A 283 -27.63 8.82 -9.21
N VAL A 284 -26.39 8.56 -9.57
CA VAL A 284 -25.26 8.43 -8.64
C VAL A 284 -24.51 9.74 -8.65
N HIS A 285 -24.32 10.32 -7.47
CA HIS A 285 -23.60 11.58 -7.33
C HIS A 285 -22.14 11.33 -7.00
N ARG A 286 -21.26 12.24 -7.43
CA ARG A 286 -19.84 12.25 -7.06
C ARG A 286 -19.70 12.09 -5.54
N GLY A 287 -18.87 11.14 -5.13
CA GLY A 287 -18.62 10.79 -3.73
C GLY A 287 -19.47 9.65 -3.17
N ASP A 288 -20.55 9.22 -3.86
CA ASP A 288 -21.36 8.07 -3.45
C ASP A 288 -20.51 6.80 -3.33
N THR A 289 -20.71 6.02 -2.27
CA THR A 289 -20.03 4.74 -2.04
C THR A 289 -20.80 3.62 -2.72
N LEU A 290 -20.21 3.04 -3.76
CA LEU A 290 -20.83 2.06 -4.65
C LEU A 290 -20.51 0.62 -4.27
N PHE A 291 -19.29 0.34 -3.82
CA PHE A 291 -18.89 -0.98 -3.30
C PHE A 291 -18.06 -0.84 -2.02
N VAL A 292 -18.25 -1.78 -1.10
CA VAL A 292 -17.38 -2.03 0.05
C VAL A 292 -17.19 -3.53 0.15
N GLU A 293 -16.13 -4.05 -0.47
CA GLU A 293 -15.94 -5.47 -0.69
C GLU A 293 -14.71 -6.01 0.06
N LYS A 294 -14.92 -7.08 0.83
CA LYS A 294 -13.83 -7.88 1.39
C LYS A 294 -13.34 -8.89 0.35
N PRO A 295 -12.02 -9.11 0.18
CA PRO A 295 -11.54 -10.06 -0.81
C PRO A 295 -11.92 -11.47 -0.42
N VAL A 296 -12.19 -12.32 -1.41
CA VAL A 296 -12.45 -13.75 -1.17
C VAL A 296 -11.18 -14.45 -0.69
N ALA A 297 -10.04 -14.09 -1.30
CA ALA A 297 -8.71 -14.49 -0.87
C ALA A 297 -7.68 -13.43 -1.25
N PHE A 298 -6.54 -13.43 -0.56
CA PHE A 298 -5.37 -12.65 -0.88
C PHE A 298 -4.07 -13.35 -0.46
N VAL A 299 -2.96 -12.93 -1.06
CA VAL A 299 -1.59 -13.32 -0.70
C VAL A 299 -0.77 -12.05 -0.49
N ILE A 300 -0.08 -11.96 0.66
CA ILE A 300 0.84 -10.85 0.97
C ILE A 300 2.06 -10.93 0.05
N LEU A 301 2.51 -9.79 -0.48
CA LEU A 301 3.71 -9.74 -1.31
C LEU A 301 4.98 -9.76 -0.43
N PRO A 302 6.10 -10.35 -0.91
CA PRO A 302 7.32 -10.51 -0.11
C PRO A 302 7.84 -9.26 0.62
N PRO A 303 7.80 -8.04 0.03
CA PRO A 303 8.23 -6.83 0.73
C PRO A 303 7.40 -6.49 1.98
N CYS A 304 6.19 -7.05 2.08
CA CYS A 304 5.22 -6.79 3.16
C CYS A 304 4.99 -8.00 4.08
N SER A 305 5.66 -9.15 3.85
CA SER A 305 5.40 -10.42 4.56
C SER A 305 5.51 -10.33 6.09
N PHE A 306 6.27 -9.36 6.61
CA PHE A 306 6.48 -9.16 8.06
C PHE A 306 5.83 -7.90 8.63
N SER A 307 5.34 -7.00 7.78
CA SER A 307 4.68 -5.76 8.19
C SER A 307 3.15 -5.88 8.20
N HIS A 308 2.59 -6.90 7.55
CA HIS A 308 1.15 -7.11 7.44
C HIS A 308 0.75 -8.54 7.83
N CYS A 309 -0.46 -8.67 8.36
CA CYS A 309 -1.02 -9.95 8.77
C CYS A 309 -1.35 -10.85 7.56
N ASN A 310 -0.80 -12.06 7.55
CA ASN A 310 -1.04 -13.06 6.50
C ASN A 310 -2.49 -13.62 6.48
N HIS A 311 -3.36 -13.17 7.38
CA HIS A 311 -4.78 -13.56 7.46
C HIS A 311 -5.77 -12.41 7.23
N CYS A 312 -5.50 -11.21 7.74
CA CYS A 312 -6.42 -10.08 7.61
C CYS A 312 -5.85 -8.85 6.87
N CYS A 313 -4.60 -8.93 6.40
CA CYS A 313 -3.87 -7.88 5.70
C CYS A 313 -3.67 -6.56 6.49
N THR A 314 -4.07 -6.49 7.77
CA THR A 314 -3.83 -5.32 8.62
C THR A 314 -2.34 -5.18 8.94
N SER A 315 -1.87 -3.94 9.01
CA SER A 315 -0.52 -3.60 9.47
C SER A 315 -0.26 -4.15 10.88
N ILE A 316 0.96 -4.60 11.13
CA ILE A 316 1.36 -5.24 12.38
C ILE A 316 2.36 -4.35 13.12
N SER A 317 2.03 -4.04 14.37
CA SER A 317 2.97 -3.46 15.34
C SER A 317 3.91 -4.53 15.93
N ALA A 318 3.32 -5.59 16.50
CA ALA A 318 4.06 -6.71 17.10
C ALA A 318 3.69 -8.03 16.38
N PRO A 319 4.59 -8.60 15.55
CA PRO A 319 4.29 -9.75 14.71
C PRO A 319 4.25 -11.04 15.51
N ILE A 320 3.11 -11.71 15.53
CA ILE A 320 2.98 -13.07 16.09
C ILE A 320 3.36 -14.07 14.99
N PRO A 321 4.52 -14.74 15.07
CA PRO A 321 4.93 -15.66 14.01
C PRO A 321 4.14 -16.97 14.04
N CYS A 322 4.11 -17.66 12.90
CA CYS A 322 3.69 -19.06 12.83
C CYS A 322 4.47 -19.91 13.86
N ASN A 323 3.88 -20.99 14.36
CA ASN A 323 4.56 -21.91 15.28
C ASN A 323 5.67 -22.72 14.60
N GLU A 324 5.53 -23.00 13.30
CA GLU A 324 6.40 -23.94 12.58
C GLU A 324 7.41 -23.22 11.68
N CYS A 325 6.92 -22.35 10.78
CA CYS A 325 7.79 -21.63 9.83
C CYS A 325 8.18 -20.23 10.33
N ILE A 326 9.13 -19.63 9.62
CA ILE A 326 9.61 -18.26 9.86
C ILE A 326 9.05 -17.24 8.85
N LEU A 327 8.19 -17.68 7.91
CA LEU A 327 7.78 -16.90 6.73
C LEU A 327 6.42 -16.21 6.89
N ALA A 328 5.61 -16.63 7.86
CA ALA A 328 4.27 -16.06 8.08
C ALA A 328 4.16 -15.45 9.48
N VAL A 329 3.61 -14.24 9.54
CA VAL A 329 3.25 -13.52 10.76
C VAL A 329 1.80 -13.05 10.76
N TYR A 330 1.28 -12.83 11.96
CA TYR A 330 -0.11 -12.51 12.22
C TYR A 330 -0.23 -11.37 13.23
N CYS A 331 -1.34 -10.63 13.17
CA CYS A 331 -1.62 -9.56 14.14
C CYS A 331 -2.18 -10.08 15.48
N SER A 332 -2.68 -11.32 15.52
CA SER A 332 -3.32 -11.91 16.69
C SER A 332 -3.26 -13.44 16.66
N GLU A 333 -3.37 -14.06 17.83
CA GLU A 333 -3.46 -15.52 17.97
C GLU A 333 -4.69 -16.09 17.24
N VAL A 334 -5.78 -15.31 17.19
CA VAL A 334 -7.00 -15.64 16.46
C VAL A 334 -6.71 -15.76 14.96
N CYS A 335 -6.08 -14.73 14.37
CA CYS A 335 -5.69 -14.73 12.96
C CYS A 335 -4.75 -15.89 12.63
N ARG A 336 -3.77 -16.17 13.49
CA ARG A 336 -2.85 -17.29 13.31
C ARG A 336 -3.57 -18.63 13.32
N SER A 337 -4.45 -18.85 14.28
CA SER A 337 -5.22 -20.09 14.42
C SER A 337 -6.18 -20.31 13.25
N GLN A 338 -6.86 -19.25 12.80
CA GLN A 338 -7.74 -19.29 11.63
C GLN A 338 -6.97 -19.55 10.33
N ALA A 339 -5.82 -18.90 10.12
CA ALA A 339 -4.98 -19.16 8.97
C ALA A 339 -4.51 -20.62 8.94
N TRP A 340 -4.06 -21.15 10.09
CA TRP A 340 -3.61 -22.54 10.21
C TRP A 340 -4.71 -23.54 9.85
N SER A 341 -5.93 -23.33 10.35
CA SER A 341 -7.05 -24.23 10.11
C SER A 341 -7.58 -24.18 8.67
N LEU A 342 -7.49 -23.01 8.02
CA LEU A 342 -8.09 -22.79 6.70
C LEU A 342 -7.14 -23.07 5.53
N TYR A 343 -5.85 -22.72 5.62
CA TYR A 343 -4.94 -22.83 4.47
C TYR A 343 -3.47 -23.00 4.85
N HIS A 344 -2.99 -22.31 5.88
CA HIS A 344 -1.55 -22.14 6.09
C HIS A 344 -0.83 -23.44 6.44
N ARG A 345 -1.51 -24.43 7.06
CA ARG A 345 -0.89 -25.75 7.33
C ARG A 345 -0.36 -26.44 6.07
N TRP A 346 -0.99 -26.18 4.92
CA TRP A 346 -0.61 -26.67 3.60
C TRP A 346 0.23 -25.68 2.79
N GLU A 347 0.52 -24.50 3.31
CA GLU A 347 1.51 -23.57 2.74
C GLU A 347 2.82 -23.60 3.54
N CYS A 348 2.78 -24.14 4.77
CA CYS A 348 3.89 -24.14 5.71
C CYS A 348 5.02 -25.12 5.30
N HIS A 349 5.99 -25.34 6.20
CA HIS A 349 7.06 -26.33 6.08
C HIS A 349 7.91 -26.18 4.82
N GLY A 350 8.38 -24.96 4.53
CA GLY A 350 9.28 -24.66 3.43
C GLY A 350 8.59 -24.40 2.08
N ALA A 351 7.30 -24.73 1.96
CA ALA A 351 6.56 -24.52 0.72
C ALA A 351 6.33 -23.03 0.39
N LEU A 352 6.02 -22.20 1.40
CA LEU A 352 5.85 -20.75 1.22
C LEU A 352 6.98 -20.10 0.41
N HIS A 353 8.23 -20.54 0.58
CA HIS A 353 9.34 -19.97 -0.17
C HIS A 353 9.19 -20.15 -1.69
N PHE A 354 8.82 -21.34 -2.15
CA PHE A 354 8.63 -21.56 -3.58
C PHE A 354 7.27 -21.03 -4.03
N LEU A 355 6.24 -21.04 -3.17
CA LEU A 355 4.94 -20.44 -3.47
C LEU A 355 5.07 -18.94 -3.79
N GLU A 356 5.95 -18.21 -3.09
CA GLU A 356 6.29 -16.82 -3.41
C GLU A 356 6.91 -16.66 -4.82
N THR A 357 7.50 -17.71 -5.39
CA THR A 357 8.14 -17.67 -6.72
C THR A 357 7.20 -18.04 -7.88
N VAL A 358 6.06 -18.69 -7.62
CA VAL A 358 5.06 -19.03 -8.66
C VAL A 358 4.08 -17.89 -8.96
N GLY A 359 4.26 -16.73 -8.32
CA GLY A 359 3.50 -15.51 -8.57
C GLY A 359 2.00 -15.67 -8.29
N ILE A 360 1.16 -15.26 -9.24
CA ILE A 360 -0.31 -15.26 -9.09
C ILE A 360 -0.88 -16.65 -8.80
N ALA A 361 -0.16 -17.72 -9.17
CA ALA A 361 -0.58 -19.08 -8.93
C ALA A 361 -0.62 -19.46 -7.44
N HIS A 362 0.09 -18.73 -6.56
CA HIS A 362 -0.06 -18.92 -5.11
C HIS A 362 -1.48 -18.53 -4.65
N LEU A 363 -2.02 -17.41 -5.16
CA LEU A 363 -3.41 -17.03 -4.87
C LEU A 363 -4.41 -18.02 -5.47
N ALA A 364 -4.12 -18.59 -6.64
CA ALA A 364 -4.93 -19.67 -7.22
C ALA A 364 -4.95 -20.92 -6.33
N LEU A 365 -3.79 -21.35 -5.81
CA LEU A 365 -3.70 -22.43 -4.83
C LEU A 365 -4.54 -22.09 -3.58
N LYS A 366 -4.40 -20.89 -3.04
CA LYS A 366 -5.11 -20.47 -1.82
C LYS A 366 -6.62 -20.50 -2.00
N LEU A 367 -7.13 -20.11 -3.17
CA LEU A 367 -8.55 -20.24 -3.52
C LEU A 367 -9.04 -21.70 -3.47
N ILE A 368 -8.22 -22.65 -3.90
CA ILE A 368 -8.53 -24.08 -3.74
C ILE A 368 -8.59 -24.47 -2.26
N LEU A 369 -7.58 -24.08 -1.47
CA LEU A 369 -7.51 -24.46 -0.05
C LEU A 369 -8.72 -23.98 0.75
N ILE A 370 -9.28 -22.81 0.43
CA ILE A 370 -10.46 -22.24 1.10
C ILE A 370 -11.79 -22.53 0.41
N SER A 371 -11.79 -23.20 -0.75
CA SER A 371 -12.97 -23.34 -1.60
C SER A 371 -14.17 -24.00 -0.89
N GLY A 372 -13.92 -24.97 -0.01
CA GLY A 372 -14.96 -25.65 0.76
C GLY A 372 -15.58 -24.80 1.89
N THR A 373 -14.90 -23.75 2.37
CA THR A 373 -15.36 -22.94 3.51
C THR A 373 -15.79 -21.53 3.13
N SER A 374 -15.50 -21.08 1.91
CA SER A 374 -15.84 -19.74 1.44
C SER A 374 -17.24 -19.70 0.81
N GLU A 375 -18.13 -18.92 1.41
CA GLU A 375 -19.49 -18.69 0.88
C GLU A 375 -19.49 -17.99 -0.49
N ARG A 376 -18.41 -17.28 -0.82
CA ARG A 376 -18.26 -16.48 -2.05
C ARG A 376 -17.37 -17.12 -3.11
N TYR A 377 -16.95 -18.37 -2.91
CA TYR A 377 -16.12 -19.07 -3.90
C TYR A 377 -16.80 -19.17 -5.27
N ASN A 378 -18.12 -19.37 -5.31
CA ASN A 378 -18.89 -19.46 -6.55
C ASN A 378 -18.82 -18.17 -7.37
N ASP A 379 -18.81 -17.01 -6.72
CA ASP A 379 -18.69 -15.71 -7.38
C ASP A 379 -17.37 -15.63 -8.17
N VAL A 380 -16.29 -16.17 -7.59
CA VAL A 380 -14.97 -16.26 -8.25
C VAL A 380 -14.99 -17.29 -9.38
N TYR A 381 -15.56 -18.47 -9.16
CA TYR A 381 -15.55 -19.57 -10.14
C TYR A 381 -16.21 -19.20 -11.49
N HIS A 382 -17.15 -18.26 -11.47
CA HIS A 382 -17.83 -17.75 -12.67
C HIS A 382 -17.16 -16.52 -13.30
N LEU A 383 -16.01 -16.07 -12.82
CA LEU A 383 -15.24 -15.01 -13.50
C LEU A 383 -14.62 -15.51 -14.80
N GLU A 384 -14.39 -14.58 -15.72
CA GLU A 384 -13.77 -14.83 -17.03
C GLU A 384 -12.30 -15.26 -16.87
N THR A 385 -11.85 -16.21 -17.71
CA THR A 385 -10.50 -16.78 -17.63
C THR A 385 -9.60 -16.36 -18.79
N HIS A 386 -10.17 -16.11 -19.97
CA HIS A 386 -9.46 -15.88 -21.24
C HIS A 386 -8.38 -16.93 -21.59
N LEU A 387 -8.40 -18.13 -21.00
CA LEU A 387 -7.38 -19.17 -21.29
C LEU A 387 -7.33 -19.55 -22.78
N GLN A 388 -8.48 -19.51 -23.45
CA GLN A 388 -8.60 -19.74 -24.90
C GLN A 388 -7.97 -18.62 -25.75
N ASP A 389 -7.82 -17.41 -25.22
CA ASP A 389 -7.33 -16.23 -25.94
C ASP A 389 -5.81 -16.00 -25.74
N MET A 390 -5.21 -16.64 -24.73
CA MET A 390 -3.78 -16.56 -24.43
C MET A 390 -2.88 -17.13 -25.53
N ARG A 391 -1.63 -16.65 -25.62
CA ARG A 391 -0.62 -17.27 -26.49
C ARG A 391 -0.35 -18.71 -26.04
N PRO A 392 -0.06 -19.65 -26.96
CA PRO A 392 0.17 -21.05 -26.61
C PRO A 392 1.25 -21.25 -25.53
N GLU A 393 2.33 -20.47 -25.59
CA GLU A 393 3.47 -20.53 -24.69
C GLU A 393 3.09 -20.10 -23.27
N ASP A 394 2.40 -18.96 -23.13
CA ASP A 394 1.93 -18.47 -21.82
C ASP A 394 0.94 -19.45 -21.19
N LEU A 395 -0.01 -19.96 -21.98
CA LEU A 395 -0.96 -20.96 -21.52
C LEU A 395 -0.23 -22.23 -21.06
N TYR A 396 0.76 -22.70 -21.81
CA TYR A 396 1.54 -23.88 -21.45
C TYR A 396 2.30 -23.68 -20.14
N GLN A 397 2.89 -22.50 -19.93
CA GLN A 397 3.51 -22.15 -18.65
C GLN A 397 2.53 -22.23 -17.48
N TYR A 398 1.32 -21.68 -17.61
CA TYR A 398 0.31 -21.78 -16.56
C TYR A 398 -0.16 -23.22 -16.31
N VAL A 399 -0.23 -24.04 -17.36
CA VAL A 399 -0.54 -25.48 -17.24
C VAL A 399 0.58 -26.21 -16.48
N LEU A 400 1.84 -25.89 -16.75
CA LEU A 400 2.99 -26.43 -16.00
C LEU A 400 2.95 -26.00 -14.53
N THR A 401 2.66 -24.73 -14.24
CA THR A 401 2.51 -24.24 -12.85
C THR A 401 1.34 -24.92 -12.13
N ALA A 402 0.19 -25.07 -12.79
CA ALA A 402 -0.95 -25.79 -12.20
C ALA A 402 -0.60 -27.26 -11.94
N THR A 403 0.15 -27.89 -12.85
CA THR A 403 0.66 -29.27 -12.69
C THR A 403 1.60 -29.38 -11.50
N LEU A 404 2.55 -28.45 -11.35
CA LEU A 404 3.46 -28.36 -10.19
C LEU A 404 2.68 -28.29 -8.87
N LEU A 405 1.71 -27.36 -8.78
CA LEU A 405 0.92 -27.16 -7.56
C LEU A 405 0.01 -28.35 -7.25
N THR A 406 -0.48 -29.06 -8.28
CA THR A 406 -1.24 -30.29 -8.12
C THR A 406 -0.38 -31.40 -7.53
N LEU A 407 0.84 -31.59 -8.05
CA LEU A 407 1.80 -32.56 -7.53
C LEU A 407 2.26 -32.22 -6.11
N TYR A 408 2.40 -30.93 -5.81
CA TYR A 408 2.67 -30.45 -4.45
C TYR A 408 1.59 -30.89 -3.47
N LEU A 409 0.31 -30.59 -3.77
CA LEU A 409 -0.81 -30.99 -2.92
C LEU A 409 -0.90 -32.52 -2.76
N GLU A 410 -0.65 -33.26 -3.84
CA GLU A 410 -0.73 -34.73 -3.83
C GLU A 410 0.37 -35.39 -2.99
N GLN A 411 1.62 -34.93 -3.09
CA GLN A 411 2.78 -35.69 -2.58
C GLN A 411 3.44 -35.07 -1.35
N PHE A 412 3.22 -33.77 -1.10
CA PHE A 412 3.91 -33.04 -0.03
C PHE A 412 2.95 -32.48 1.03
N THR A 413 1.66 -32.77 0.89
CA THR A 413 0.62 -32.37 1.85
C THR A 413 -0.37 -33.50 2.09
N ASP A 414 -1.19 -33.38 3.13
CA ASP A 414 -2.31 -34.26 3.39
C ASP A 414 -3.65 -33.74 2.81
N TYR A 415 -3.64 -32.65 2.03
CA TYR A 415 -4.85 -31.96 1.56
C TYR A 415 -5.82 -32.89 0.80
N LEU A 416 -5.30 -33.75 -0.09
CA LEU A 416 -6.16 -34.67 -0.85
C LEU A 416 -6.73 -35.81 0.01
N SER A 417 -6.07 -36.15 1.11
CA SER A 417 -6.50 -37.21 2.04
C SER A 417 -7.40 -36.69 3.16
N SER A 418 -7.24 -35.41 3.51
CA SER A 418 -7.94 -34.70 4.58
C SER A 418 -8.26 -33.29 4.10
N PRO A 419 -9.23 -33.13 3.19
CA PRO A 419 -9.57 -31.83 2.63
C PRO A 419 -10.07 -30.88 3.73
N SER A 420 -10.23 -29.60 3.37
CA SER A 420 -10.95 -28.60 4.17
C SER A 420 -12.23 -29.20 4.80
N PRO A 421 -12.70 -28.73 5.97
CA PRO A 421 -13.87 -29.28 6.68
C PRO A 421 -15.15 -29.43 5.84
N SER A 422 -15.20 -28.88 4.61
CA SER A 422 -16.18 -29.18 3.60
C SER A 422 -15.52 -29.40 2.24
N PRO A 423 -16.04 -30.32 1.39
CA PRO A 423 -15.48 -30.55 0.06
C PRO A 423 -15.61 -29.28 -0.81
N PRO A 424 -14.68 -29.05 -1.75
CA PRO A 424 -14.82 -27.97 -2.73
C PRO A 424 -16.18 -28.03 -3.45
N PRO A 425 -16.84 -26.90 -3.70
CA PRO A 425 -18.06 -26.89 -4.52
C PRO A 425 -17.74 -27.19 -5.99
N HIS A 426 -18.75 -27.69 -6.72
CA HIS A 426 -18.69 -28.08 -8.14
C HIS A 426 -17.80 -29.29 -8.49
N LEU A 427 -17.34 -30.11 -7.53
CA LEU A 427 -16.55 -31.31 -7.84
C LEU A 427 -17.22 -32.15 -8.94
N ASP A 428 -16.46 -32.52 -9.96
CA ASP A 428 -16.92 -33.50 -10.93
C ASP A 428 -16.79 -34.91 -10.33
N PRO A 429 -17.90 -35.61 -10.02
CA PRO A 429 -17.84 -36.95 -9.44
C PRO A 429 -17.26 -37.99 -10.40
N SER A 430 -17.13 -37.67 -11.70
CA SER A 430 -16.57 -38.57 -12.72
C SER A 430 -15.04 -38.47 -12.84
N LEU A 431 -14.41 -37.44 -12.25
CA LEU A 431 -12.96 -37.26 -12.28
C LEU A 431 -12.30 -37.66 -10.95
N PRO A 432 -11.07 -38.22 -10.98
CA PRO A 432 -10.22 -38.29 -9.81
C PRO A 432 -10.00 -36.89 -9.21
N LEU A 433 -10.11 -36.77 -7.89
CA LEU A 433 -9.98 -35.50 -7.16
C LEU A 433 -8.71 -34.70 -7.53
N THR A 434 -7.59 -35.39 -7.74
CA THR A 434 -6.33 -34.78 -8.18
C THR A 434 -6.46 -34.04 -9.52
N LEU A 435 -7.17 -34.63 -10.49
CA LEU A 435 -7.35 -34.01 -11.82
C LEU A 435 -8.31 -32.82 -11.77
N ASP A 436 -9.41 -32.97 -11.03
CA ASP A 436 -10.38 -31.89 -10.83
C ASP A 436 -9.73 -30.68 -10.14
N ILE A 437 -8.93 -30.91 -9.09
CA ILE A 437 -8.16 -29.84 -8.43
C ILE A 437 -7.17 -29.18 -9.39
N GLY A 438 -6.41 -29.97 -10.15
CA GLY A 438 -5.42 -29.41 -11.08
C GLY A 438 -6.05 -28.53 -12.14
N HIS A 439 -7.17 -28.96 -12.73
CA HIS A 439 -7.96 -28.13 -13.64
C HIS A 439 -8.43 -26.82 -12.98
N ARG A 440 -8.92 -26.86 -11.74
CA ARG A 440 -9.36 -25.64 -11.03
C ARG A 440 -8.24 -24.69 -10.69
N ILE A 441 -7.04 -25.20 -10.36
CA ILE A 441 -5.86 -24.34 -10.16
C ILE A 441 -5.59 -23.56 -11.45
N LEU A 442 -5.56 -24.24 -12.61
CA LEU A 442 -5.38 -23.58 -13.90
C LEU A 442 -6.47 -22.54 -14.19
N ARG A 443 -7.74 -22.91 -13.93
CA ARG A 443 -8.88 -22.00 -14.08
C ARG A 443 -8.70 -20.73 -13.24
N HIS A 444 -8.35 -20.88 -11.97
CA HIS A 444 -8.13 -19.74 -11.08
C HIS A 444 -6.91 -18.91 -11.49
N ILE A 445 -5.84 -19.50 -12.03
CA ILE A 445 -4.73 -18.74 -12.62
C ILE A 445 -5.27 -17.83 -13.73
N GLY A 446 -6.05 -18.37 -14.67
CA GLY A 446 -6.68 -17.59 -15.74
C GLY A 446 -7.57 -16.45 -15.21
N GLN A 447 -8.41 -16.75 -14.22
CA GLN A 447 -9.29 -15.75 -13.60
C GLN A 447 -8.51 -14.62 -12.95
N LEU A 448 -7.43 -14.95 -12.23
CA LEU A 448 -6.66 -13.95 -11.50
C LEU A 448 -5.83 -13.03 -12.42
N ILE A 449 -5.47 -13.49 -13.62
CA ILE A 449 -4.79 -12.64 -14.62
C ILE A 449 -5.71 -11.48 -15.07
N CYS A 450 -7.00 -11.75 -15.21
CA CYS A 450 -7.97 -10.77 -15.73
C CYS A 450 -8.79 -10.07 -14.64
N ASN A 451 -8.84 -10.62 -13.43
CA ASN A 451 -9.72 -10.13 -12.36
C ASN A 451 -8.98 -9.86 -11.05
N GLY A 452 -7.70 -10.21 -10.94
CA GLY A 452 -6.90 -9.97 -9.74
C GLY A 452 -6.65 -8.48 -9.52
N HIS A 453 -6.70 -8.06 -8.26
CA HIS A 453 -6.40 -6.70 -7.82
C HIS A 453 -5.20 -6.67 -6.88
N ALA A 454 -4.38 -5.64 -6.97
CA ALA A 454 -3.42 -5.33 -5.92
C ALA A 454 -4.12 -4.56 -4.80
N ILE A 455 -4.00 -5.03 -3.55
CA ILE A 455 -4.31 -4.24 -2.36
C ILE A 455 -3.14 -3.28 -2.17
N THR A 456 -3.42 -1.97 -2.19
CA THR A 456 -2.40 -0.93 -2.09
C THR A 456 -2.59 -0.08 -0.84
N LYS A 457 -1.48 0.34 -0.24
CA LYS A 457 -1.46 1.38 0.78
C LYS A 457 -0.61 2.56 0.29
N LEU A 458 -0.98 3.78 0.66
CA LEU A 458 -0.10 4.93 0.45
C LEU A 458 1.11 4.75 1.36
N GLY A 459 2.29 4.64 0.74
CA GLY A 459 3.56 4.65 1.44
C GLY A 459 4.26 5.99 1.23
N VAL A 460 5.12 6.32 2.19
CA VAL A 460 6.19 7.29 2.00
C VAL A 460 7.43 6.44 1.76
N THR A 461 7.97 6.43 0.54
CA THR A 461 9.20 5.67 0.22
C THR A 461 10.35 6.60 -0.13
N GLU A 462 11.52 6.27 0.41
CA GLU A 462 12.79 6.54 -0.24
C GLU A 462 12.94 5.50 -1.38
N SER A 463 12.82 5.96 -2.62
CA SER A 463 13.26 5.34 -3.89
C SER A 463 13.37 3.80 -3.96
N THR A 464 12.53 3.15 -4.77
CA THR A 464 12.88 1.85 -5.38
C THR A 464 12.88 1.92 -6.91
N PRO A 465 13.77 1.18 -7.59
CA PRO A 465 13.98 1.29 -9.04
C PRO A 465 13.07 0.31 -9.78
N SER A 466 12.05 0.83 -10.47
CA SER A 466 11.40 0.07 -11.55
C SER A 466 10.65 0.99 -12.50
N ASP A 467 11.41 1.74 -13.30
CA ASP A 467 10.98 2.16 -14.64
C ASP A 467 12.10 1.77 -15.63
N PRO A 468 11.84 0.92 -16.63
CA PRO A 468 12.84 0.52 -17.63
C PRO A 468 13.39 1.69 -18.44
N ASP A 469 12.78 2.87 -18.37
CA ASP A 469 13.16 4.06 -19.13
C ASP A 469 14.16 4.99 -18.40
N GLY A 470 14.64 4.60 -17.21
CA GLY A 470 15.78 5.27 -16.54
C GLY A 470 15.56 6.74 -16.16
N ARG A 471 14.30 7.14 -15.93
CA ARG A 471 13.94 8.50 -15.46
C ARG A 471 13.63 8.46 -13.96
N ASN A 472 14.67 8.29 -13.14
CA ASN A 472 14.55 8.44 -11.70
C ASN A 472 14.39 9.93 -11.37
N GLY A 473 13.21 10.32 -10.90
CA GLY A 473 13.03 11.57 -10.20
C GLY A 473 12.76 11.31 -8.73
N GLU A 474 13.71 11.69 -7.86
CA GLU A 474 13.52 11.70 -6.41
C GLU A 474 12.52 12.78 -6.00
N VAL A 475 11.25 12.45 -6.09
CA VAL A 475 10.17 13.12 -5.36
C VAL A 475 9.93 12.26 -4.13
N VAL A 476 9.81 12.86 -2.94
CA VAL A 476 9.06 12.23 -1.83
C VAL A 476 7.62 12.13 -2.33
N GLY A 477 7.37 11.11 -3.13
CA GLY A 477 6.10 10.81 -3.75
C GLY A 477 5.36 9.86 -2.84
N HIS A 478 4.07 10.12 -2.62
CA HIS A 478 3.17 9.11 -2.09
C HIS A 478 3.01 8.02 -3.17
N GLU A 479 3.84 6.97 -3.12
CA GLU A 479 3.70 5.83 -4.01
C GLU A 479 2.70 4.83 -3.41
N GLN A 480 1.86 4.24 -4.25
CA GLN A 480 0.99 3.14 -3.85
C GLN A 480 1.83 1.86 -3.69
N VAL A 481 2.20 1.55 -2.46
CA VAL A 481 2.90 0.31 -2.13
C VAL A 481 1.91 -0.84 -2.26
N ARG A 482 2.22 -1.81 -3.13
CA ARG A 482 1.44 -3.04 -3.29
C ARG A 482 1.70 -3.94 -2.08
N ILE A 483 0.67 -4.19 -1.28
CA ILE A 483 0.73 -4.98 -0.06
C ILE A 483 0.45 -6.45 -0.35
N ALA A 484 -0.56 -6.70 -1.19
CA ALA A 484 -1.05 -8.04 -1.46
C ALA A 484 -1.69 -8.11 -2.85
N THR A 485 -1.81 -9.33 -3.38
CA THR A 485 -2.70 -9.61 -4.52
C THR A 485 -3.95 -10.31 -4.01
N ALA A 486 -5.11 -9.91 -4.50
CA ALA A 486 -6.42 -10.32 -4.00
C ALA A 486 -7.47 -10.42 -5.11
N ILE A 487 -8.62 -11.02 -4.81
CA ILE A 487 -9.75 -11.15 -5.75
C ILE A 487 -11.06 -10.63 -5.14
N PHE A 488 -11.76 -9.79 -5.91
CA PHE A 488 -12.96 -9.04 -5.51
C PHE A 488 -14.06 -9.24 -6.56
N PRO A 489 -14.77 -10.38 -6.55
CA PRO A 489 -15.61 -10.78 -7.67
C PRO A 489 -16.79 -9.84 -7.94
N SER A 490 -17.31 -9.10 -6.95
CA SER A 490 -18.37 -8.11 -7.20
C SER A 490 -17.83 -6.90 -7.95
N ALA A 491 -16.68 -6.35 -7.53
CA ALA A 491 -16.04 -5.23 -8.21
C ALA A 491 -15.49 -5.60 -9.60
N SER A 492 -15.10 -6.87 -9.82
CA SER A 492 -14.69 -7.37 -11.14
C SER A 492 -15.81 -7.34 -12.19
N MET A 493 -17.07 -7.07 -11.80
CA MET A 493 -18.18 -6.88 -12.75
C MET A 493 -18.14 -5.52 -13.48
N MET A 494 -17.35 -4.56 -13.00
CA MET A 494 -17.24 -3.24 -13.64
C MET A 494 -16.30 -3.30 -14.84
N ASN A 495 -16.79 -2.87 -16.00
CA ASN A 495 -16.00 -2.80 -17.22
C ASN A 495 -15.01 -1.63 -17.25
N HIS A 496 -14.09 -1.69 -18.20
CA HIS A 496 -13.03 -0.71 -18.37
C HIS A 496 -13.45 0.56 -19.16
N SER A 497 -12.99 1.72 -18.70
CA SER A 497 -12.77 2.93 -19.47
C SER A 497 -11.41 3.53 -19.13
N CYS A 498 -10.69 4.06 -20.12
CA CYS A 498 -9.45 4.79 -19.85
C CYS A 498 -9.70 6.10 -19.09
N ASP A 499 -10.92 6.65 -19.18
CA ASP A 499 -11.44 7.75 -18.37
C ASP A 499 -12.61 7.23 -17.52
N PRO A 500 -12.34 6.68 -16.32
CA PRO A 500 -13.37 6.07 -15.48
C PRO A 500 -14.32 7.12 -14.89
N ASN A 501 -15.45 6.66 -14.37
CA ASN A 501 -16.38 7.48 -13.57
C ASN A 501 -16.42 7.08 -12.10
N ILE A 502 -15.58 6.12 -11.70
CA ILE A 502 -15.35 5.68 -10.32
C ILE A 502 -13.88 5.77 -9.94
N ILE A 503 -13.63 5.71 -8.64
CA ILE A 503 -12.31 5.55 -8.05
C ILE A 503 -12.28 4.40 -7.04
N ASN A 504 -11.18 3.65 -7.05
CA ASN A 504 -10.91 2.57 -6.11
C ASN A 504 -9.94 3.05 -5.03
N SER A 505 -10.20 2.65 -3.80
CA SER A 505 -9.32 2.85 -2.66
C SER A 505 -9.36 1.62 -1.75
N PHE A 506 -8.39 1.53 -0.84
CA PHE A 506 -8.32 0.44 0.11
C PHE A 506 -8.31 0.94 1.55
N SER A 507 -9.02 0.22 2.41
CA SER A 507 -8.90 0.32 3.86
C SER A 507 -8.56 -1.07 4.40
N ASP A 508 -7.30 -1.27 4.82
CA ASP A 508 -6.72 -2.59 5.06
C ASP A 508 -6.95 -3.52 3.85
N GLN A 509 -7.73 -4.60 4.02
CA GLN A 509 -8.08 -5.53 2.94
C GLN A 509 -9.30 -5.11 2.12
N TYR A 510 -10.10 -4.15 2.57
CA TYR A 510 -11.38 -3.84 1.94
C TYR A 510 -11.18 -2.93 0.72
N LEU A 511 -11.75 -3.33 -0.42
CA LEU A 511 -11.88 -2.49 -1.60
C LEU A 511 -13.09 -1.58 -1.42
N ILE A 512 -12.86 -0.28 -1.54
CA ILE A 512 -13.91 0.74 -1.48
C ILE A 512 -13.96 1.44 -2.83
N VAL A 513 -15.13 1.39 -3.47
CA VAL A 513 -15.38 2.00 -4.78
C VAL A 513 -16.32 3.18 -4.59
N ARG A 514 -15.91 4.36 -5.05
CA ARG A 514 -16.73 5.58 -4.99
C ARG A 514 -16.90 6.20 -6.36
N ALA A 515 -18.01 6.90 -6.56
CA ALA A 515 -18.23 7.69 -7.77
C ALA A 515 -17.25 8.86 -7.81
N ALA A 516 -16.43 8.92 -8.87
CA ALA A 516 -15.51 10.04 -9.12
C ALA A 516 -16.20 11.19 -9.86
N LYS A 517 -17.31 10.90 -10.56
CA LYS A 517 -18.14 11.82 -11.33
C LYS A 517 -19.61 11.51 -11.06
N ASP A 518 -20.51 12.43 -11.40
CA ASP A 518 -21.93 12.11 -11.47
C ASP A 518 -22.17 11.08 -12.59
N ILE A 519 -22.96 10.05 -12.29
CA ILE A 519 -23.27 8.95 -13.23
C ILE A 519 -24.80 8.93 -13.37
N PRO A 520 -25.34 9.40 -14.53
CA PRO A 520 -26.77 9.41 -14.77
C PRO A 520 -27.37 8.00 -14.76
N SER A 521 -28.63 7.89 -14.32
CA SER A 521 -29.39 6.65 -14.40
C SER A 521 -29.35 6.03 -15.81
N GLY A 522 -29.18 4.71 -15.87
CA GLY A 522 -29.09 3.93 -17.10
C GLY A 522 -27.71 3.93 -17.77
N THR A 523 -26.73 4.66 -17.24
CA THR A 523 -25.35 4.65 -17.76
C THR A 523 -24.45 3.66 -17.02
N GLU A 524 -23.36 3.27 -17.66
CA GLU A 524 -22.44 2.24 -17.15
C GLU A 524 -21.50 2.81 -16.08
N VAL A 525 -21.27 2.01 -15.04
CA VAL A 525 -20.25 2.25 -14.01
C VAL A 525 -18.94 1.65 -14.51
N LEU A 526 -17.97 2.51 -14.78
CA LEU A 526 -16.75 2.19 -15.51
C LEU A 526 -15.52 2.40 -14.63
N ASN A 527 -14.77 1.31 -14.45
CA ASN A 527 -13.49 1.28 -13.75
C ASN A 527 -12.32 1.50 -14.73
N CYS A 528 -11.12 1.79 -14.23
CA CYS A 528 -9.88 1.77 -15.01
C CYS A 528 -9.03 0.56 -14.57
N TYR A 529 -8.59 -0.26 -15.52
CA TYR A 529 -7.85 -1.50 -15.27
C TYR A 529 -6.33 -1.26 -15.16
N GLY A 530 -5.93 0.01 -14.95
CA GLY A 530 -4.55 0.49 -15.03
C GLY A 530 -4.34 1.48 -16.18
N PRO A 531 -4.71 1.15 -17.44
CA PRO A 531 -4.55 2.01 -18.61
C PRO A 531 -5.36 3.32 -18.58
N HIS A 532 -4.85 4.34 -17.90
CA HIS A 532 -5.53 5.63 -17.70
C HIS A 532 -5.12 6.67 -18.75
N PHE A 533 -6.09 7.39 -19.32
CA PHE A 533 -5.83 8.32 -20.44
C PHE A 533 -4.92 9.50 -20.10
N ARG A 534 -4.88 9.91 -18.83
CA ARG A 534 -4.00 10.98 -18.33
C ARG A 534 -2.58 10.54 -17.99
N ARG A 535 -2.28 9.24 -18.09
CA ARG A 535 -0.99 8.67 -17.64
C ARG A 535 -0.28 7.85 -18.71
N MET A 536 -1.01 7.36 -19.72
CA MET A 536 -0.48 6.45 -20.73
C MET A 536 -0.91 6.86 -22.13
N ARG A 537 -0.04 6.65 -23.12
CA ARG A 537 -0.35 6.89 -24.54
C ARG A 537 -1.39 5.91 -25.05
N VAL A 538 -2.12 6.28 -26.10
CA VAL A 538 -3.20 5.46 -26.65
C VAL A 538 -2.70 4.08 -27.10
N ALA A 539 -1.53 4.04 -27.74
CA ALA A 539 -0.92 2.79 -28.20
C ALA A 539 -0.63 1.86 -27.02
N ASP A 540 0.05 2.35 -25.99
CA ASP A 540 0.40 1.60 -24.78
C ASP A 540 -0.86 1.10 -24.04
N ARG A 541 -1.89 1.95 -23.93
CA ARG A 541 -3.16 1.55 -23.32
C ARG A 541 -3.82 0.41 -24.09
N LYS A 542 -3.90 0.50 -25.42
CA LYS A 542 -4.50 -0.55 -26.26
C LYS A 542 -3.68 -1.83 -26.24
N ALA A 543 -2.35 -1.73 -26.22
CA ALA A 543 -1.46 -2.88 -26.11
C ALA A 543 -1.66 -3.60 -24.77
N ALA A 544 -1.58 -2.89 -23.64
CA ALA A 544 -1.76 -3.46 -22.31
C ALA A 544 -3.14 -4.13 -22.14
N LEU A 545 -4.22 -3.49 -22.62
CA LEU A 545 -5.57 -4.08 -22.55
C LEU A 545 -5.73 -5.32 -23.43
N ARG A 546 -5.10 -5.32 -24.61
CA ARG A 546 -5.15 -6.46 -25.53
C ARG A 546 -4.34 -7.64 -25.01
N GLU A 547 -3.19 -7.37 -24.39
CA GLU A 547 -2.29 -8.39 -23.86
C GLU A 547 -2.88 -9.10 -22.64
N GLN A 548 -3.43 -8.34 -21.69
CA GLN A 548 -3.91 -8.89 -20.42
C GLN A 548 -5.42 -9.24 -20.43
N TYR A 549 -6.25 -8.43 -21.07
CA TYR A 549 -7.72 -8.55 -21.00
C TYR A 549 -8.35 -8.92 -22.35
N HIS A 550 -7.53 -9.12 -23.39
CA HIS A 550 -7.95 -9.63 -24.70
C HIS A 550 -9.06 -8.83 -25.41
N PHE A 551 -9.18 -7.52 -25.14
CA PHE A 551 -10.10 -6.62 -25.83
C PHE A 551 -9.42 -5.34 -26.30
N VAL A 552 -10.06 -4.62 -27.23
CA VAL A 552 -9.63 -3.29 -27.69
C VAL A 552 -10.58 -2.25 -27.13
N CYS A 553 -10.03 -1.29 -26.36
CA CYS A 553 -10.84 -0.23 -25.77
C CYS A 553 -11.32 0.79 -26.82
N VAL A 554 -12.61 1.10 -26.75
CA VAL A 554 -13.31 2.05 -27.62
C VAL A 554 -13.88 3.26 -26.86
N CYS A 555 -13.34 3.56 -25.67
CA CYS A 555 -13.74 4.74 -24.91
C CYS A 555 -13.37 6.04 -25.66
N ALA A 556 -14.02 7.16 -25.31
CA ALA A 556 -13.80 8.43 -26.00
C ALA A 556 -12.30 8.85 -26.07
N PRO A 557 -11.48 8.66 -25.01
CA PRO A 557 -10.04 8.92 -25.09
C PRO A 557 -9.22 8.03 -26.05
N CYS A 558 -9.75 6.87 -26.45
CA CYS A 558 -9.10 5.94 -27.37
C CYS A 558 -9.54 6.11 -28.83
N CYS A 559 -10.61 6.88 -29.06
CA CYS A 559 -11.27 7.02 -30.36
C CYS A 559 -11.33 8.46 -30.88
N SER A 560 -11.26 9.47 -30.02
CA SER A 560 -11.39 10.88 -30.43
C SER A 560 -10.03 11.50 -30.76
N PRO A 561 -9.80 12.08 -31.95
CA PRO A 561 -8.49 12.64 -32.36
C PRO A 561 -7.87 13.62 -31.34
N ASN A 562 -8.68 14.55 -30.84
CA ASN A 562 -8.21 15.53 -29.83
C ASN A 562 -7.76 14.87 -28.51
N GLN A 563 -8.34 13.72 -28.17
CA GLN A 563 -8.00 12.98 -26.96
C GLN A 563 -6.84 12.00 -27.19
N THR A 564 -6.62 11.54 -28.43
CA THR A 564 -5.52 10.65 -28.74
C THR A 564 -4.16 11.35 -28.62
N GLU A 565 -4.11 12.64 -28.95
CA GLU A 565 -2.90 13.47 -28.83
C GLU A 565 -2.69 14.05 -27.41
N TYR A 566 -3.67 13.87 -26.51
CA TYR A 566 -3.69 14.54 -25.21
C TYR A 566 -2.40 14.33 -24.39
N GLN A 567 -1.89 13.09 -24.32
CA GLN A 567 -0.64 12.81 -23.62
C GLN A 567 0.59 13.38 -24.33
N GLU A 568 0.63 13.34 -25.67
CA GLU A 568 1.77 13.86 -26.44
C GLU A 568 1.97 15.36 -26.22
N ARG A 569 0.89 16.11 -25.94
CA ARG A 569 0.96 17.54 -25.57
C ARG A 569 1.87 17.78 -24.37
N SER A 570 1.90 16.87 -23.39
CA SER A 570 2.76 16.98 -22.20
C SER A 570 4.25 16.70 -22.47
N TYR A 571 4.61 16.34 -23.70
CA TYR A 571 5.98 16.19 -24.19
C TYR A 571 6.29 17.12 -25.37
N GLY A 572 5.34 18.00 -25.73
CA GLY A 572 5.46 18.86 -26.90
C GLY A 572 6.58 19.89 -26.79
N LEU A 573 7.18 20.22 -27.94
CA LEU A 573 8.10 21.35 -28.07
C LEU A 573 7.32 22.66 -28.26
N LEU A 574 7.97 23.80 -28.05
CA LEU A 574 7.33 25.11 -28.14
C LEU A 574 7.05 25.52 -29.59
N CYS A 575 5.79 25.78 -29.93
CA CYS A 575 5.42 26.36 -31.21
C CYS A 575 5.79 27.85 -31.28
N PRO A 576 6.55 28.29 -32.31
CA PRO A 576 6.93 29.70 -32.44
C PRO A 576 5.77 30.61 -32.90
N GLN A 577 4.65 30.05 -33.35
CA GLN A 577 3.51 30.84 -33.85
C GLN A 577 2.45 31.11 -32.79
N CYS A 578 2.13 30.11 -31.95
CA CYS A 578 1.04 30.21 -30.98
C CYS A 578 1.43 29.77 -29.56
N GLU A 579 2.70 29.44 -29.32
CA GLU A 579 3.19 28.89 -28.05
C GLU A 579 2.54 27.55 -27.64
N GLY A 580 1.78 26.93 -28.55
CA GLY A 580 1.18 25.61 -28.39
C GLY A 580 2.19 24.46 -28.53
N PRO A 581 1.74 23.20 -28.36
CA PRO A 581 2.61 22.04 -28.39
C PRO A 581 2.89 21.59 -29.83
N LEU A 582 4.16 21.51 -30.21
CA LEU A 582 4.63 20.84 -31.42
C LEU A 582 4.82 19.35 -31.14
N LEU A 583 4.10 18.53 -31.90
CA LEU A 583 4.03 17.09 -31.74
C LEU A 583 4.71 16.40 -32.94
N GLN A 584 5.33 15.25 -32.67
CA GLN A 584 5.92 14.43 -33.71
C GLN A 584 4.81 13.70 -34.48
N GLN A 585 4.89 13.72 -35.81
CA GLN A 585 4.05 12.87 -36.65
C GLN A 585 4.83 11.59 -37.01
N ASN A 586 4.13 10.44 -36.94
CA ASN A 586 4.49 9.08 -37.34
C ASN A 586 5.97 8.76 -37.64
N GLU A 587 6.51 7.75 -36.96
CA GLU A 587 7.92 7.30 -37.00
C GLU A 587 8.40 6.73 -38.35
N GLU A 588 7.55 6.64 -39.37
CA GLU A 588 7.80 5.84 -40.59
C GLU A 588 8.47 6.58 -41.78
N GLU A 589 8.79 7.87 -41.69
CA GLU A 589 9.52 8.53 -42.79
C GLU A 589 11.04 8.32 -42.68
N GLU A 590 11.53 7.26 -43.33
CA GLU A 590 12.93 7.08 -43.73
C GLU A 590 13.40 8.29 -44.56
N GLY A 591 13.85 9.34 -43.88
CA GLY A 591 14.19 10.60 -44.56
C GLY A 591 14.67 11.75 -43.68
N GLY A 592 15.12 11.53 -42.45
CA GLY A 592 15.96 12.48 -41.69
C GLY A 592 15.42 13.90 -41.44
N ARG A 593 14.12 14.16 -41.64
CA ARG A 593 13.49 15.45 -41.31
C ARG A 593 12.53 15.25 -40.14
N HIS A 594 12.91 15.72 -38.96
CA HIS A 594 12.04 15.80 -37.79
C HIS A 594 10.96 16.88 -37.99
N VAL A 595 10.01 16.66 -38.90
CA VAL A 595 8.90 17.59 -39.09
C VAL A 595 7.91 17.40 -37.94
N LEU A 596 7.70 18.46 -37.17
CA LEU A 596 6.74 18.51 -36.07
C LEU A 596 5.58 19.41 -36.46
N THR A 597 4.37 19.05 -36.06
CA THR A 597 3.15 19.82 -36.33
C THR A 597 2.53 20.27 -35.02
N CYS A 598 2.09 21.53 -34.96
CA CYS A 598 1.49 22.09 -33.76
C CYS A 598 0.05 21.58 -33.60
N GLY A 599 -0.26 21.00 -32.45
CA GLY A 599 -1.60 20.50 -32.12
C GLY A 599 -2.66 21.58 -31.93
N ASP A 600 -2.28 22.87 -31.85
CA ASP A 600 -3.23 23.98 -31.65
C ASP A 600 -3.47 24.80 -32.92
N CYS A 601 -2.42 25.14 -33.68
CA CYS A 601 -2.52 25.99 -34.88
C CYS A 601 -2.21 25.28 -36.20
N GLY A 602 -1.78 24.01 -36.16
CA GLY A 602 -1.38 23.25 -37.35
C GLY A 602 -0.05 23.68 -37.98
N HIS A 603 0.71 24.59 -37.37
CA HIS A 603 2.02 25.01 -37.87
C HIS A 603 3.00 23.82 -37.91
N ALA A 604 3.61 23.58 -39.06
CA ALA A 604 4.62 22.55 -39.24
C ALA A 604 6.03 23.15 -39.39
N GLN A 605 7.01 22.59 -38.68
CA GLN A 605 8.42 22.99 -38.80
C GLN A 605 9.39 21.85 -38.51
N ASN A 606 10.66 22.02 -38.90
CA ASN A 606 11.73 21.10 -38.50
C ASN A 606 12.10 21.33 -37.02
N GLY A 607 11.94 20.31 -36.20
CA GLY A 607 12.20 20.32 -34.77
C GLY A 607 13.66 20.18 -34.34
N ALA A 608 14.60 19.90 -35.25
CA ALA A 608 15.98 19.54 -34.91
C ALA A 608 16.70 20.56 -34.00
N LYS A 609 16.45 21.87 -34.20
CA LYS A 609 17.02 22.92 -33.34
C LYS A 609 16.47 22.86 -31.91
N LEU A 610 15.16 22.70 -31.77
CA LEU A 610 14.49 22.62 -30.46
C LEU A 610 14.88 21.34 -29.72
N ILE A 611 14.95 20.20 -30.43
CA ILE A 611 15.41 18.92 -29.89
C ILE A 611 16.85 19.04 -29.39
N LYS A 612 17.76 19.64 -30.18
CA LYS A 612 19.15 19.84 -29.75
C LYS A 612 19.26 20.74 -28.51
N MET A 613 18.42 21.76 -28.41
CA MET A 613 18.35 22.61 -27.21
C MET A 613 17.90 21.81 -26.00
N ASP A 614 16.83 21.02 -26.12
CA ASP A 614 16.34 20.20 -25.02
C ASP A 614 17.34 19.12 -24.57
N LEU A 615 18.02 18.45 -25.51
CA LEU A 615 19.11 17.52 -25.18
C LEU A 615 20.24 18.18 -24.38
N THR A 616 20.57 19.43 -24.71
CA THR A 616 21.56 20.21 -23.97
C THR A 616 21.03 20.59 -22.58
N ALA A 617 19.77 21.01 -22.49
CA ALA A 617 19.11 21.32 -21.23
C ALA A 617 19.03 20.08 -20.31
N HIS A 618 18.79 18.90 -20.86
CA HIS A 618 18.77 17.63 -20.13
C HIS A 618 20.14 17.27 -19.54
N ALA A 619 21.23 17.54 -20.26
CA ALA A 619 22.57 17.36 -19.73
C ALA A 619 22.84 18.26 -18.52
N LEU A 620 22.44 19.54 -18.60
CA LEU A 620 22.50 20.48 -17.48
C LEU A 620 21.64 20.02 -16.30
N PHE A 621 20.44 19.52 -16.58
CA PHE A 621 19.53 18.99 -15.56
C PHE A 621 20.18 17.84 -14.78
N LYS A 622 20.72 16.83 -15.48
CA LYS A 622 21.42 15.70 -14.84
C LYS A 622 22.59 16.14 -13.98
N GLN A 623 23.38 17.09 -14.47
CA GLN A 623 24.50 17.64 -13.72
C GLN A 623 24.03 18.37 -12.45
N GLY A 624 23.02 19.23 -12.58
CA GLY A 624 22.44 19.97 -11.46
C GLY A 624 21.84 19.05 -10.41
N LEU A 625 21.06 18.05 -10.82
CA LEU A 625 20.44 17.08 -9.92
C LEU A 625 21.50 16.27 -9.15
N SER A 626 22.54 15.78 -9.83
CA SER A 626 23.63 15.03 -9.18
C SER A 626 24.41 15.86 -8.15
N LEU A 627 24.52 17.19 -8.35
CA LEU A 627 25.12 18.08 -7.35
C LEU A 627 24.20 18.25 -6.14
N VAL A 628 22.89 18.41 -6.36
CA VAL A 628 21.90 18.51 -5.28
C VAL A 628 21.89 17.24 -4.42
N GLU A 629 21.91 16.06 -5.05
CA GLU A 629 21.96 14.76 -4.37
C GLU A 629 23.24 14.60 -3.50
N LYS A 630 24.35 15.22 -3.89
CA LYS A 630 25.60 15.24 -3.12
C LYS A 630 25.63 16.29 -2.00
N GLY A 631 24.59 17.12 -1.89
CA GLY A 631 24.50 18.22 -0.92
C GLY A 631 25.07 19.55 -1.41
N ASP A 632 25.58 19.63 -2.64
CA ASP A 632 26.11 20.86 -3.25
C ASP A 632 24.99 21.70 -3.87
N ILE A 633 24.07 22.19 -3.03
CA ILE A 633 22.81 22.83 -3.46
C ILE A 633 23.05 24.08 -4.30
N GLY A 634 23.99 24.96 -3.92
CA GLY A 634 24.26 26.21 -4.63
C GLY A 634 24.74 26.01 -6.08
N PRO A 635 25.81 25.24 -6.31
CA PRO A 635 26.23 24.86 -7.67
C PRO A 635 25.14 24.12 -8.45
N GLY A 636 24.42 23.19 -7.81
CA GLY A 636 23.31 22.48 -8.44
C GLY A 636 22.20 23.42 -8.92
N LEU A 637 21.80 24.38 -8.08
CA LEU A 637 20.82 25.42 -8.40
C LEU A 637 21.23 26.23 -9.63
N ASN A 638 22.50 26.61 -9.75
CA ASN A 638 23.00 27.38 -10.90
C ASN A 638 22.86 26.61 -12.22
N GLU A 639 23.16 25.30 -12.23
CA GLU A 639 22.99 24.49 -13.44
C GLU A 639 21.51 24.26 -13.78
N LEU A 640 20.66 24.07 -12.78
CA LEU A 640 19.21 23.92 -12.96
C LEU A 640 18.55 25.20 -13.49
N LEU A 641 19.00 26.39 -13.07
CA LEU A 641 18.52 27.66 -13.62
C LEU A 641 18.87 27.83 -15.11
N LYS A 642 20.08 27.42 -15.53
CA LYS A 642 20.45 27.39 -16.95
C LYS A 642 19.59 26.40 -17.73
N CYS A 643 19.34 25.22 -17.15
CA CYS A 643 18.43 24.23 -17.73
C CYS A 643 17.04 24.82 -17.94
N LEU A 644 16.47 25.48 -16.92
CA LEU A 644 15.14 26.08 -16.99
C LEU A 644 15.04 27.14 -18.09
N ASP A 645 16.02 28.04 -18.20
CA ASP A 645 16.05 29.07 -19.25
C ASP A 645 16.06 28.46 -20.66
N MET A 646 16.80 27.35 -20.85
CA MET A 646 16.79 26.63 -22.12
C MET A 646 15.44 25.94 -22.37
N ARG A 647 14.90 25.22 -21.38
CA ARG A 647 13.61 24.51 -21.50
C ARG A 647 12.46 25.47 -21.81
N ARG A 648 12.40 26.65 -21.19
CA ARG A 648 11.39 27.69 -21.50
C ARG A 648 11.41 28.16 -22.95
N LYS A 649 12.56 28.05 -23.64
CA LYS A 649 12.70 28.47 -25.04
C LYS A 649 12.38 27.37 -26.05
N CYS A 650 12.34 26.10 -25.63
CA CYS A 650 12.15 24.98 -26.54
C CYS A 650 11.01 24.02 -26.19
N LEU A 651 10.48 24.05 -24.97
CA LEU A 651 9.41 23.16 -24.52
C LEU A 651 8.08 23.91 -24.38
N TYR A 652 6.99 23.21 -24.65
CA TYR A 652 5.64 23.69 -24.35
C TYR A 652 5.48 23.97 -22.85
N LYS A 653 4.66 24.97 -22.47
CA LYS A 653 4.53 25.43 -21.08
C LYS A 653 4.10 24.35 -20.07
N TYR A 654 3.37 23.32 -20.51
CA TYR A 654 2.97 22.18 -19.66
C TYR A 654 3.77 20.91 -20.01
N ASN A 655 4.97 21.07 -20.56
CA ASN A 655 5.85 19.93 -20.77
C ASN A 655 6.33 19.38 -19.43
N LYS A 656 6.26 18.05 -19.24
CA LYS A 656 6.63 17.41 -17.97
C LYS A 656 8.08 17.68 -17.55
N ASP A 657 9.01 17.77 -18.48
CA ASP A 657 10.41 18.06 -18.18
C ASP A 657 10.60 19.51 -17.69
N LEU A 658 9.82 20.45 -18.21
CA LEU A 658 9.80 21.84 -17.74
C LEU A 658 9.26 21.92 -16.31
N LEU A 659 8.09 21.30 -16.06
CA LEU A 659 7.46 21.24 -14.75
C LEU A 659 8.38 20.56 -13.72
N TYR A 660 9.04 19.47 -14.12
CA TYR A 660 9.96 18.76 -13.24
C TYR A 660 11.20 19.59 -12.89
N THR A 661 11.76 20.37 -13.82
CA THR A 661 12.81 21.33 -13.47
C THR A 661 12.36 22.35 -12.45
N GLN A 662 11.15 22.87 -12.57
CA GLN A 662 10.59 23.83 -11.63
C GLN A 662 10.37 23.22 -10.23
N ASP A 663 9.89 21.97 -10.15
CA ASP A 663 9.75 21.24 -8.87
C ASP A 663 11.10 21.05 -8.17
N VAL A 664 12.15 20.64 -8.89
CA VAL A 664 13.50 20.49 -8.33
C VAL A 664 14.08 21.84 -7.88
N LEU A 665 13.86 22.90 -8.65
CA LEU A 665 14.25 24.27 -8.25
C LEU A 665 13.53 24.71 -6.98
N ALA A 666 12.23 24.45 -6.88
CA ALA A 666 11.44 24.75 -5.68
C ALA A 666 12.01 24.03 -4.45
N LYS A 667 12.38 22.75 -4.59
CA LYS A 667 13.04 21.96 -3.53
C LYS A 667 14.38 22.58 -3.12
N CYS A 668 15.22 22.95 -4.08
CA CYS A 668 16.52 23.59 -3.80
C CYS A 668 16.35 24.90 -3.01
N HIS A 669 15.41 25.76 -3.43
CA HIS A 669 15.11 27.00 -2.73
C HIS A 669 14.58 26.75 -1.30
N ALA A 670 13.70 25.76 -1.12
CA ALA A 670 13.21 25.39 0.21
C ALA A 670 14.35 24.89 1.13
N MET A 671 15.29 24.09 0.61
CA MET A 671 16.48 23.63 1.35
C MET A 671 17.41 24.78 1.77
N LEU A 672 17.44 25.86 0.99
CA LEU A 672 18.20 27.08 1.30
C LEU A 672 17.44 28.07 2.20
N GLY A 673 16.22 27.74 2.64
CA GLY A 673 15.35 28.64 3.41
C GLY A 673 14.74 29.79 2.59
N GLN A 674 14.85 29.74 1.27
CA GLN A 674 14.34 30.73 0.31
C GLN A 674 12.89 30.39 -0.06
N TYR A 675 11.99 30.49 0.91
CA TYR A 675 10.62 29.99 0.76
C TYR A 675 9.79 30.80 -0.25
N LYS A 676 10.03 32.10 -0.42
CA LYS A 676 9.28 32.95 -1.36
C LYS A 676 9.54 32.52 -2.81
N GLU A 677 10.80 32.25 -3.15
CA GLU A 677 11.23 31.75 -4.45
C GLU A 677 10.69 30.34 -4.68
N SER A 678 10.73 29.48 -3.66
CA SER A 678 10.17 28.12 -3.73
C SER A 678 8.67 28.14 -4.06
N VAL A 679 7.88 28.98 -3.37
CA VAL A 679 6.44 29.16 -3.64
C VAL A 679 6.17 29.57 -5.08
N GLN A 680 6.94 30.51 -5.64
CA GLN A 680 6.75 30.98 -7.01
C GLN A 680 6.93 29.87 -8.05
N TYR A 681 7.90 28.96 -7.84
CA TYR A 681 8.10 27.83 -8.76
C TYR A 681 6.97 26.82 -8.66
N ILE A 682 6.50 26.49 -7.44
CA ILE A 682 5.40 25.53 -7.26
C ILE A 682 4.08 26.10 -7.83
N GLU A 683 3.78 27.38 -7.60
CA GLU A 683 2.58 28.03 -8.15
C GLU A 683 2.57 28.00 -9.69
N GLN A 684 3.73 28.14 -10.34
CA GLN A 684 3.85 28.01 -11.80
C GLN A 684 3.56 26.57 -12.29
N CYS A 685 3.77 25.56 -11.46
CA CYS A 685 3.53 24.17 -11.82
C CYS A 685 2.05 23.77 -11.71
N LEU A 686 1.27 24.42 -10.82
CA LEU A 686 -0.11 24.02 -10.53
C LEU A 686 -0.98 23.93 -11.79
N GLU A 687 -0.95 24.96 -12.63
CA GLU A 687 -1.74 25.01 -13.87
C GLU A 687 -1.34 23.88 -14.83
N GLY A 688 -0.05 23.54 -14.90
CA GLY A 688 0.43 22.43 -15.73
C GLY A 688 0.02 21.06 -15.19
N VAL A 689 0.12 20.86 -13.87
CA VAL A 689 -0.29 19.61 -13.23
C VAL A 689 -1.80 19.40 -13.34
N GLU A 690 -2.59 20.45 -13.10
CA GLU A 690 -4.03 20.43 -13.32
C GLU A 690 -4.37 20.17 -14.80
N HIS A 691 -3.65 20.82 -15.73
CA HIS A 691 -3.87 20.61 -17.16
C HIS A 691 -3.63 19.16 -17.58
N ILE A 692 -2.59 18.49 -17.05
CA ILE A 692 -2.20 17.11 -17.41
C ILE A 692 -3.06 16.07 -16.68
N TYR A 693 -3.24 16.23 -15.37
CA TYR A 693 -3.83 15.20 -14.50
C TYR A 693 -5.28 15.50 -14.08
N GLY A 694 -5.72 16.74 -14.20
CA GLY A 694 -7.08 17.20 -13.88
C GLY A 694 -7.20 17.84 -12.49
N GLU A 695 -8.25 18.65 -12.33
CA GLU A 695 -8.55 19.43 -11.10
C GLU A 695 -8.81 18.57 -9.86
N THR A 696 -9.17 17.30 -10.05
CA THR A 696 -9.41 16.37 -8.93
C THR A 696 -8.27 15.37 -8.73
N SER A 697 -7.10 15.55 -9.35
CA SER A 697 -6.05 14.53 -9.33
C SER A 697 -5.24 14.52 -8.04
N ILE A 698 -4.77 13.33 -7.64
CA ILE A 698 -3.82 13.19 -6.53
C ILE A 698 -2.52 13.93 -6.81
N GLU A 699 -2.09 13.97 -8.06
CA GLU A 699 -0.93 14.75 -8.50
C GLU A 699 -1.09 16.23 -8.13
N LEU A 700 -2.27 16.82 -8.38
CA LEU A 700 -2.56 18.20 -7.95
C LEU A 700 -2.58 18.34 -6.43
N SER A 701 -3.20 17.40 -5.70
CA SER A 701 -3.20 17.43 -4.23
C SER A 701 -1.78 17.35 -3.65
N ASN A 702 -0.90 16.53 -4.23
CA ASN A 702 0.50 16.43 -3.81
C ASN A 702 1.24 17.76 -3.98
N GLU A 703 1.04 18.44 -5.13
CA GLU A 703 1.63 19.77 -5.35
C GLU A 703 1.05 20.83 -4.42
N LEU A 704 -0.26 20.81 -4.16
CA LEU A 704 -0.90 21.69 -3.17
C LEU A 704 -0.37 21.43 -1.75
N ASN A 705 -0.11 20.17 -1.40
CA ASN A 705 0.47 19.81 -0.10
C ASN A 705 1.90 20.34 0.04
N LYS A 706 2.76 20.14 -0.96
CA LYS A 706 4.12 20.73 -1.00
C LYS A 706 4.06 22.25 -0.88
N LEU A 707 3.19 22.89 -1.66
CA LEU A 707 3.03 24.35 -1.65
C LEU A 707 2.62 24.84 -0.26
N THR A 708 1.61 24.23 0.33
CA THR A 708 1.11 24.65 1.65
C THR A 708 2.14 24.44 2.76
N ASP A 709 2.97 23.40 2.69
CA ASP A 709 4.07 23.18 3.64
C ASP A 709 5.12 24.30 3.55
N VAL A 710 5.59 24.61 2.33
CA VAL A 710 6.54 25.71 2.11
C VAL A 710 5.94 27.05 2.51
N MET A 711 4.67 27.30 2.18
CA MET A 711 3.98 28.52 2.57
C MET A 711 3.86 28.66 4.09
N MET A 712 3.57 27.57 4.81
CA MET A 712 3.51 27.56 6.28
C MET A 712 4.90 27.77 6.90
N SER A 713 5.97 27.20 6.34
CA SER A 713 7.35 27.49 6.77
C SER A 713 7.71 28.96 6.57
N ASN A 714 7.29 29.57 5.46
CA ASN A 714 7.45 31.00 5.22
C ASN A 714 6.74 31.84 6.30
N VAL A 715 5.52 31.45 6.71
CA VAL A 715 4.75 32.08 7.81
C VAL A 715 5.48 32.02 9.14
N GLN A 716 6.15 30.91 9.44
CA GLN A 716 6.90 30.77 10.68
C GLN A 716 8.21 31.56 10.69
N GLY A 717 8.88 31.65 9.54
CA GLY A 717 10.17 32.34 9.41
C GLY A 717 10.07 33.86 9.40
N ASP A 718 9.01 34.42 8.82
CA ASP A 718 8.80 35.88 8.74
C ASP A 718 7.31 36.25 8.91
N PRO A 719 6.77 36.16 10.15
CA PRO A 719 5.33 36.33 10.41
C PRO A 719 4.78 37.71 10.06
N ASP A 720 5.63 38.75 10.11
CA ASP A 720 5.23 40.15 9.98
C ASP A 720 5.11 40.60 8.52
N SER A 721 5.82 39.96 7.58
CA SER A 721 5.74 40.30 6.15
C SER A 721 4.55 39.68 5.41
N ILE A 722 3.72 38.89 6.10
CA ILE A 722 2.66 38.08 5.48
C ILE A 722 1.29 38.67 5.75
N ASP A 723 0.61 39.00 4.65
CA ASP A 723 -0.72 39.60 4.65
C ASP A 723 -1.86 38.57 4.77
N LYS A 724 -3.09 39.09 4.84
CA LYS A 724 -4.31 38.30 4.95
C LYS A 724 -4.61 37.50 3.67
N GLU A 725 -4.18 37.99 2.51
CA GLU A 725 -4.42 37.34 1.22
C GLU A 725 -3.62 36.05 1.11
N TYR A 726 -2.36 36.08 1.50
CA TYR A 726 -1.48 34.91 1.54
C TYR A 726 -2.04 33.82 2.46
N ILE A 727 -2.51 34.16 3.66
CA ILE A 727 -3.15 33.21 4.57
C ILE A 727 -4.44 32.61 3.98
N ASN A 728 -5.24 33.42 3.29
CA ASN A 728 -6.44 32.93 2.61
C ASN A 728 -6.10 31.98 1.46
N LYS A 729 -5.01 32.23 0.73
CA LYS A 729 -4.49 31.29 -0.29
C LYS A 729 -4.10 29.95 0.34
N ILE A 730 -3.35 29.93 1.44
CA ILE A 730 -3.01 28.68 2.14
C ILE A 730 -4.29 27.92 2.52
N ARG A 731 -5.27 28.61 3.12
CA ARG A 731 -6.54 27.97 3.51
C ARG A 731 -7.26 27.37 2.31
N HIS A 732 -7.30 28.08 1.18
CA HIS A 732 -7.89 27.59 -0.05
C HIS A 732 -7.16 26.34 -0.56
N TYR A 733 -5.84 26.36 -0.68
CA TYR A 733 -5.06 25.21 -1.15
C TYR A 733 -5.15 23.98 -0.24
N VAL A 734 -5.11 24.17 1.10
CA VAL A 734 -5.33 23.08 2.06
C VAL A 734 -6.73 22.49 1.91
N HIS A 735 -7.74 23.35 1.74
CA HIS A 735 -9.12 22.90 1.53
C HIS A 735 -9.28 22.11 0.23
N THR A 736 -8.77 22.61 -0.89
CA THR A 736 -8.79 21.93 -2.18
C THR A 736 -8.07 20.58 -2.11
N SER A 737 -6.88 20.53 -1.50
CA SER A 737 -6.14 19.28 -1.29
C SER A 737 -6.95 18.27 -0.45
N ARG A 738 -7.63 18.74 0.60
CA ARG A 738 -8.50 17.92 1.46
C ARG A 738 -9.66 17.32 0.67
N GLU A 739 -10.35 18.09 -0.17
CA GLU A 739 -11.46 17.60 -0.99
C GLU A 739 -11.02 16.53 -2.01
N ILE A 740 -9.85 16.73 -2.61
CA ILE A 740 -9.26 15.74 -3.54
C ILE A 740 -8.95 14.42 -2.81
N VAL A 741 -8.27 14.51 -1.66
CA VAL A 741 -7.88 13.34 -0.85
C VAL A 741 -9.10 12.64 -0.27
N GLU A 742 -10.12 13.38 0.15
CA GLU A 742 -11.39 12.81 0.59
C GLU A 742 -12.03 12.00 -0.53
N LEU A 743 -12.09 12.52 -1.76
CA LEU A 743 -12.66 11.80 -2.89
C LEU A 743 -11.90 10.50 -3.17
N HIS A 744 -10.57 10.55 -3.14
CA HIS A 744 -9.71 9.45 -3.56
C HIS A 744 -9.53 8.37 -2.49
N TYR A 745 -9.43 8.75 -1.23
CA TYR A 745 -9.05 7.84 -0.15
C TYR A 745 -10.07 7.78 0.99
N GLY A 746 -11.00 8.73 1.05
CA GLY A 746 -12.01 8.82 2.10
C GLY A 746 -11.48 9.37 3.42
N VAL A 747 -12.42 9.77 4.29
CA VAL A 747 -12.13 10.41 5.60
C VAL A 747 -11.43 9.48 6.61
N TRP A 748 -11.52 8.17 6.39
CA TRP A 748 -10.89 7.17 7.24
C TRP A 748 -9.38 7.05 7.01
N ASN A 749 -8.88 7.49 5.86
CA ASN A 749 -7.49 7.37 5.47
C ASN A 749 -6.59 8.32 6.28
N ASN A 750 -5.35 7.91 6.54
CA ASN A 750 -4.40 8.69 7.31
C ASN A 750 -3.97 9.97 6.60
N GLU A 751 -3.92 10.01 5.27
CA GLU A 751 -3.54 11.23 4.56
C GLU A 751 -4.63 12.31 4.63
N TYR A 752 -5.90 11.89 4.67
CA TYR A 752 -6.99 12.81 4.97
C TYR A 752 -6.81 13.41 6.37
N LYS A 753 -6.50 12.58 7.38
CA LYS A 753 -6.26 13.03 8.76
C LYS A 753 -5.07 13.97 8.85
N ALA A 754 -3.97 13.68 8.14
CA ALA A 754 -2.79 14.54 8.12
C ALA A 754 -3.09 15.94 7.54
N ILE A 755 -3.93 16.03 6.49
CA ILE A 755 -4.36 17.32 5.96
C ILE A 755 -5.27 18.06 6.94
N VAL A 756 -6.15 17.35 7.67
CA VAL A 756 -6.97 17.95 8.73
C VAL A 756 -6.10 18.49 9.87
N GLU A 757 -5.09 17.73 10.31
CA GLU A 757 -4.14 18.19 11.33
C GLU A 757 -3.34 19.42 10.87
N LYS A 758 -2.94 19.46 9.60
CA LYS A 758 -2.31 20.63 8.96
C LYS A 758 -3.23 21.84 8.98
N GLN A 759 -4.51 21.65 8.67
CA GLN A 759 -5.53 22.70 8.75
C GLN A 759 -5.68 23.26 10.17
N ASP A 760 -5.72 22.39 11.19
CA ASP A 760 -5.78 22.80 12.58
C ASP A 760 -4.53 23.55 13.04
N ALA A 761 -3.34 23.12 12.57
CA ALA A 761 -2.09 23.80 12.82
C ALA A 761 -2.07 25.21 12.23
N LEU A 762 -2.57 25.37 10.99
CA LEU A 762 -2.72 26.68 10.35
C LEU A 762 -3.64 27.60 11.15
N GLU A 763 -4.81 27.12 11.59
CA GLU A 763 -5.74 27.95 12.37
C GLU A 763 -5.18 28.34 13.75
N LYS A 764 -4.36 27.48 14.37
CA LYS A 764 -3.62 27.84 15.60
C LYS A 764 -2.60 28.95 15.35
N LEU A 765 -1.83 28.89 14.25
CA LEU A 765 -0.88 29.95 13.87
C LEU A 765 -1.59 31.29 13.67
N ILE A 766 -2.75 31.28 13.00
CA ILE A 766 -3.55 32.49 12.77
C ILE A 766 -4.09 33.07 14.08
N LYS A 767 -4.60 32.23 14.98
CA LYS A 767 -5.10 32.67 16.30
C LYS A 767 -3.98 33.27 17.16
N ALA A 768 -2.76 32.73 17.10
CA ALA A 768 -1.61 33.28 17.80
C ALA A 768 -1.28 34.70 17.31
N LYS A 769 -1.30 34.93 15.99
CA LYS A 769 -1.06 36.25 15.38
C LYS A 769 -2.14 37.29 15.72
N ARG A 770 -3.39 36.89 15.99
CA ARG A 770 -4.47 37.81 16.43
C ARG A 770 -4.36 38.24 17.90
N LYS A 771 -3.57 37.52 18.71
CA LYS A 771 -3.38 37.80 20.14
C LYS A 771 -2.10 38.59 20.44
N GLN A 772 -1.18 38.65 19.48
CA GLN A 772 -0.05 39.58 19.45
C GLN A 772 -0.50 40.90 18.82
#